data_AF-A0AB40CZ17-F1
#
_entry.id   AF-A0AB40CZ17-F1
#
_cell.length_a   1.000
_cell.length_b   1.000
_cell.length_c   1.000
_cell.angle_alpha   90.00
_cell.angle_beta   90.00
_cell.angle_gamma   90.00
#
_symmetry.space_group_name_H-M   'P 1'
#
loop_
_entity.id
_entity.type
_entity.pdbx_description
1 polymer ?
#
loop_
_entity_poly.entity_id
_entity_poly.type
_entity_poly.pdbx_seq_one_letter_code
_entity_poly.pdbx_strand_id
1 'polypeptide(L)'
;MEEAGNLRQAIEIIHEKHKQFSDEINTYLESHPRDQSEIKRLSGELEESMAELEESRRKLVALQMQKHGTSAFSAATVVNAVNGGTLPDKLADKSMGLRDLKNSIEEAKTLAASQLFELEEAQEDNLLLSKQLEDLQSELKDDKYILSSRPYVLLSDQVKHLNFEVERYNGMIESLQADRNQLVRREMELTAKADSADTVKNSISNHEAKIKELELQIQKCVAEKNDLEIKFEEAQQDLGRKDIKDEMRVMALALSKEMEMLETQLNRSKEAACESASLHEEANSLRALLEKKISKQKSLSDRCAEQVVEIKSLKSLIEKLEKEKQELQIFLDMYGQECFDNRTITEIKESEQRARSQAEYLRTALDDHSLELRVKAANEAEAACQQRRSVAEAEIAELRAKLDASEREVFALKEAIKIKDSEGEAYISEIETIGQAYEDMQTQNQHLLQQVADRDGYNIKLVSDSVKMKQTHSSLISEKQALAKQLQQVHGSMELLKMKVARSEEQMKAHLAQGAKAASDNRHIAIIMDKVKLDLEDSEKELKWLRSTVDSFEKEYEQNEKKILDIRMELERERNEREKLEGELTEVKNEVAELSSESEEAAIQRLQDEIKECKAILKCGVCFDRPKEVVITKCFHLFCSPCIQRNLEIRHRKCPGCGSPFGQNDVREVNI
;
A
#
# COMPACT_ATOMS: atom_id res chain seq x y z
N MET A 1 13.05 32.27 7.34
CA MET A 1 13.15 32.73 5.93
C MET A 1 13.58 31.61 4.99
N GLU A 2 14.45 30.69 5.43
CA GLU A 2 14.96 29.57 4.63
C GLU A 2 13.88 28.53 4.26
N GLU A 3 12.98 28.19 5.18
CA GLU A 3 11.87 27.25 4.94
C GLU A 3 10.88 27.73 3.87
N ALA A 4 10.60 29.04 3.82
CA ALA A 4 9.75 29.64 2.79
C ALA A 4 10.43 29.67 1.42
N GLY A 5 11.76 29.67 1.36
CA GLY A 5 12.54 29.51 0.13
C GLY A 5 12.46 28.08 -0.39
N ASN A 6 12.65 27.10 0.49
CA ASN A 6 12.58 25.68 0.15
C ASN A 6 11.18 25.25 -0.33
N LEU A 7 10.12 25.78 0.30
CA LEU A 7 8.73 25.55 -0.14
C LEU A 7 8.46 26.14 -1.53
N ARG A 8 8.94 27.35 -1.83
CA ARG A 8 8.80 27.95 -3.16
C ARG A 8 9.52 27.12 -4.23
N GLN A 9 10.73 26.67 -3.94
CA GLN A 9 11.50 25.84 -4.85
C GLN A 9 10.86 24.46 -5.08
N ALA A 10 10.29 23.85 -4.03
CA ALA A 10 9.54 22.60 -4.17
C ALA A 10 8.28 22.79 -5.03
N ILE A 11 7.56 23.90 -4.87
CA ILE A 11 6.37 24.23 -5.67
C ILE A 11 6.75 24.47 -7.14
N GLU A 12 7.86 25.15 -7.43
CA GLU A 12 8.36 25.33 -8.80
C GLU A 12 8.71 23.99 -9.46
N ILE A 13 9.39 23.09 -8.74
CA ILE A 13 9.72 21.76 -9.26
C ILE A 13 8.46 20.94 -9.55
N ILE A 14 7.44 21.04 -8.68
CA ILE A 14 6.16 20.35 -8.88
C ILE A 14 5.42 20.94 -10.09
N HIS A 15 5.41 22.26 -10.25
CA HIS A 15 4.79 22.90 -11.42
C HIS A 15 5.48 22.50 -12.72
N GLU A 16 6.81 22.44 -12.75
CA GLU A 16 7.56 22.05 -13.94
C GLU A 16 7.25 20.59 -14.32
N LYS A 17 7.18 19.69 -13.34
CA LYS A 17 6.78 18.29 -13.58
C LYS A 17 5.32 18.17 -14.04
N HIS A 18 4.42 18.96 -13.46
CA HIS A 18 3.01 18.93 -13.86
C HIS A 18 2.82 19.42 -15.30
N LYS A 19 3.57 20.45 -15.71
CA LYS A 19 3.61 20.93 -17.09
C LYS A 19 4.16 19.86 -18.03
N GLN A 20 5.26 19.22 -17.66
CA GLN A 20 5.88 18.16 -18.45
C GLN A 20 4.92 16.97 -18.68
N PHE A 21 4.21 16.53 -17.63
CA PHE A 21 3.20 15.48 -17.77
C PHE A 21 1.99 15.92 -18.60
N SER A 22 1.57 17.18 -18.49
CA SER A 22 0.48 17.70 -19.33
C SER A 22 0.87 17.71 -20.81
N ASP A 23 2.10 18.09 -21.14
CA ASP A 23 2.61 18.10 -22.51
C ASP A 23 2.74 16.66 -23.07
N GLU A 24 3.18 15.69 -22.25
CA GLU A 24 3.23 14.28 -22.63
C GLU A 24 1.83 13.68 -22.86
N ILE A 25 0.86 14.00 -21.99
CA ILE A 25 -0.53 13.56 -22.12
C ILE A 25 -1.16 14.14 -23.40
N ASN A 26 -0.94 15.44 -23.67
CA ASN A 26 -1.45 16.07 -24.89
C ASN A 26 -0.82 15.44 -26.14
N THR A 27 0.48 15.16 -26.13
CA THR A 27 1.17 14.50 -27.23
C THR A 27 0.58 13.10 -27.50
N TYR A 28 0.30 12.34 -26.42
CA TYR A 28 -0.35 11.04 -26.54
C TYR A 28 -1.79 11.14 -27.07
N LEU A 29 -2.56 12.13 -26.61
CA LEU A 29 -3.92 12.37 -27.11
C LEU A 29 -3.94 12.76 -28.59
N GLU A 30 -2.90 13.43 -29.09
CA GLU A 30 -2.75 13.78 -30.51
C GLU A 30 -2.22 12.61 -31.38
N SER A 31 -1.44 11.69 -30.83
CA SER A 31 -0.94 10.52 -31.58
C SER A 31 -1.94 9.37 -31.61
N HIS A 32 -2.67 9.15 -30.52
CA HIS A 32 -3.62 8.05 -30.36
C HIS A 32 -4.65 7.90 -31.50
N PRO A 33 -5.35 8.96 -31.96
CA PRO A 33 -6.31 8.82 -33.07
C PRO A 33 -5.64 8.51 -34.41
N ARG A 34 -4.40 8.93 -34.62
CA ARG A 34 -3.61 8.59 -35.83
C ARG A 34 -3.22 7.12 -35.80
N ASP A 35 -2.68 6.66 -34.67
CA ASP A 35 -2.31 5.25 -34.49
C ASP A 35 -3.53 4.33 -34.62
N GLN A 36 -4.67 4.74 -34.07
CA GLN A 36 -5.93 3.99 -34.18
C GLN A 36 -6.48 3.95 -35.62
N SER A 37 -6.27 5.02 -36.40
CA SER A 37 -6.65 5.06 -37.82
C SER A 37 -5.74 4.16 -38.66
N GLU A 38 -4.44 4.14 -38.34
CA GLU A 38 -3.45 3.30 -39.02
C GLU A 38 -3.67 1.81 -38.73
N ILE A 39 -4.00 1.44 -37.49
CA ILE A 39 -4.37 0.07 -37.13
C ILE A 39 -5.60 -0.39 -37.92
N LYS A 40 -6.61 0.48 -38.08
CA LYS A 40 -7.81 0.16 -38.89
C LYS A 40 -7.46 -0.02 -40.37
N ARG A 41 -6.58 0.81 -40.92
CA ARG A 41 -6.10 0.68 -42.30
C ARG A 41 -5.38 -0.65 -42.51
N LEU A 42 -4.40 -0.95 -41.66
CA LEU A 42 -3.62 -2.20 -41.72
C LEU A 42 -4.50 -3.44 -41.52
N SER A 43 -5.51 -3.38 -40.65
CA SER A 43 -6.48 -4.47 -40.48
C SER A 43 -7.30 -4.72 -41.75
N GLY A 44 -7.70 -3.66 -42.46
CA GLY A 44 -8.41 -3.78 -43.74
C GLY A 44 -7.53 -4.37 -44.84
N GLU A 45 -6.27 -3.94 -44.94
CA GLU A 45 -5.30 -4.48 -45.91
C GLU A 45 -4.98 -5.95 -45.65
N LEU A 46 -4.96 -6.36 -44.38
CA LEU A 46 -4.79 -7.76 -44.00
C LEU A 46 -5.99 -8.60 -44.41
N GLU A 47 -7.22 -8.11 -44.19
CA GLU A 47 -8.45 -8.80 -44.62
C GLU A 47 -8.51 -8.96 -46.15
N GLU A 48 -8.13 -7.92 -46.90
CA GLU A 48 -8.06 -7.96 -48.37
C GLU A 48 -7.02 -8.99 -48.84
N SER A 49 -5.81 -8.96 -48.27
CA SER A 49 -4.75 -9.94 -48.58
C SER A 49 -5.16 -11.38 -48.23
N MET A 50 -5.91 -11.57 -47.12
CA MET A 50 -6.45 -12.87 -46.74
C MET A 50 -7.53 -13.35 -47.73
N ALA A 51 -8.37 -12.45 -48.24
CA ALA A 51 -9.37 -12.77 -49.25
C ALA A 51 -8.73 -13.16 -50.59
N GLU A 52 -7.70 -12.43 -51.03
CA GLU A 52 -6.91 -12.76 -52.23
C GLU A 52 -6.20 -14.11 -52.10
N LEU A 53 -5.66 -14.42 -50.92
CA LEU A 53 -5.04 -15.71 -50.63
C LEU A 53 -6.07 -16.85 -50.67
N GLU A 54 -7.27 -16.63 -50.14
CA GLU A 54 -8.36 -17.59 -50.22
C GLU A 54 -8.82 -17.81 -51.67
N GLU A 55 -8.92 -16.75 -52.46
CA GLU A 55 -9.25 -16.85 -53.88
C GLU A 55 -8.15 -17.61 -54.64
N SER A 56 -6.88 -17.34 -54.35
CA SER A 56 -5.74 -18.04 -54.91
C SER A 56 -5.73 -19.52 -54.53
N ARG A 57 -6.08 -19.85 -53.28
CA ARG A 57 -6.27 -21.25 -52.84
C ARG A 57 -7.42 -21.92 -53.57
N ARG A 58 -8.57 -21.26 -53.76
CA ARG A 58 -9.70 -21.79 -54.53
C ARG A 58 -9.31 -22.03 -56.00
N LYS A 59 -8.55 -21.11 -56.61
CA LYS A 59 -7.99 -21.27 -57.97
C LYS A 59 -7.02 -22.44 -58.04
N LEU A 60 -6.16 -22.61 -57.04
CA LEU A 60 -5.20 -23.73 -56.97
C LEU A 60 -5.90 -25.08 -56.84
N VAL A 61 -6.96 -25.16 -56.03
CA VAL A 61 -7.80 -26.36 -55.90
C VAL A 61 -8.50 -26.68 -57.21
N ALA A 62 -9.05 -25.66 -57.90
CA ALA A 62 -9.66 -25.86 -59.22
C ALA A 62 -8.65 -26.37 -60.26
N LEU A 63 -7.42 -25.84 -60.27
CA LEU A 63 -6.34 -26.31 -61.14
C LEU A 63 -5.85 -27.72 -60.77
N GLN A 64 -5.82 -28.07 -59.47
CA GLN A 64 -5.53 -29.44 -59.02
C GLN A 64 -6.63 -30.43 -59.43
N MET A 65 -7.91 -30.05 -59.37
CA MET A 65 -9.00 -30.88 -59.88
C MET A 65 -8.93 -31.05 -61.40
N GLN A 66 -8.51 -30.02 -62.14
CA GLN A 66 -8.24 -30.12 -63.57
C GLN A 66 -7.07 -31.06 -63.87
N LYS A 67 -5.96 -30.97 -63.12
CA LYS A 67 -4.76 -31.80 -63.27
C LYS A 67 -4.99 -33.27 -62.88
N HIS A 68 -5.85 -33.55 -61.89
CA HIS A 68 -6.24 -34.90 -61.53
C HIS A 68 -7.40 -35.45 -62.38
N GLY A 69 -8.17 -34.59 -63.06
CA GLY A 69 -9.21 -34.96 -64.03
C GLY A 69 -8.69 -35.39 -65.40
N THR A 70 -7.50 -34.94 -65.82
CA THR A 70 -6.88 -35.31 -67.11
C THR A 70 -5.80 -36.38 -67.01
N SER A 71 -5.53 -36.93 -65.82
CA SER A 71 -4.56 -38.01 -65.65
C SER A 71 -5.17 -39.43 -65.68
N ALA A 72 -6.47 -39.58 -65.98
CA ALA A 72 -7.15 -40.88 -65.93
C ALA A 72 -7.88 -41.29 -67.23
N PHE A 73 -7.76 -40.54 -68.32
CA PHE A 73 -8.35 -40.91 -69.61
C PHE A 73 -7.45 -40.52 -70.79
N SER A 74 -6.39 -41.29 -71.01
CA SER A 74 -5.75 -41.41 -72.32
C SER A 74 -5.25 -42.84 -72.54
N ALA A 75 -6.20 -43.78 -72.55
CA ALA A 75 -6.04 -45.05 -73.21
C ALA A 75 -7.35 -45.40 -73.93
N ALA A 76 -7.23 -45.59 -75.25
CA ALA A 76 -8.23 -46.03 -76.22
C ALA A 76 -9.30 -45.01 -76.65
N THR A 77 -9.15 -44.49 -77.88
CA THR A 77 -10.12 -44.70 -78.96
C THR A 77 -9.43 -44.50 -80.31
N VAL A 78 -9.34 -45.60 -81.06
CA VAL A 78 -9.09 -45.65 -82.50
C VAL A 78 -10.37 -45.23 -83.22
N VAL A 79 -10.32 -44.23 -84.10
CA VAL A 79 -11.27 -44.08 -85.23
C VAL A 79 -10.52 -43.53 -86.45
N ASN A 80 -10.59 -44.32 -87.53
CA ASN A 80 -10.26 -43.98 -88.91
C ASN A 80 -11.08 -42.79 -89.46
N ALA A 81 -10.44 -41.92 -90.25
CA ALA A 81 -11.02 -41.28 -91.45
C ALA A 81 -9.86 -40.65 -92.25
N VAL A 82 -9.38 -41.27 -93.34
CA VAL A 82 -9.87 -41.11 -94.72
C VAL A 82 -9.51 -39.74 -95.33
N ASN A 83 -8.49 -39.80 -96.19
CA ASN A 83 -8.36 -39.18 -97.52
C ASN A 83 -8.87 -37.75 -97.81
N GLY A 84 -8.01 -37.02 -98.51
CA GLY A 84 -8.38 -35.96 -99.47
C GLY A 84 -7.30 -34.86 -99.45
N GLY A 85 -6.26 -34.86 -100.29
CA GLY A 85 -6.28 -35.27 -101.68
C GLY A 85 -7.03 -34.25 -102.54
N THR A 86 -6.58 -32.99 -102.56
CA THR A 86 -6.94 -32.04 -103.61
C THR A 86 -5.80 -31.99 -104.62
N LEU A 87 -5.87 -32.89 -105.61
CA LEU A 87 -5.32 -32.64 -106.93
C LEU A 87 -6.11 -31.46 -107.54
N PRO A 88 -5.45 -30.50 -108.20
CA PRO A 88 -6.11 -29.69 -109.20
C PRO A 88 -6.31 -30.55 -110.46
N ASP A 89 -7.54 -30.97 -110.72
CA ASP A 89 -7.94 -31.39 -112.07
C ASP A 89 -8.35 -30.15 -112.87
N LYS A 90 -7.47 -29.73 -113.79
CA LYS A 90 -7.82 -28.99 -115.00
C LYS A 90 -6.74 -29.19 -116.06
N LEU A 91 -6.90 -30.29 -116.80
CA LEU A 91 -6.72 -30.41 -118.25
C LEU A 91 -6.05 -29.22 -118.97
N ALA A 92 -4.79 -29.43 -119.37
CA ALA A 92 -4.28 -28.99 -120.68
C ALA A 92 -3.05 -29.84 -121.07
N ASP A 93 -3.32 -30.91 -121.81
CA ASP A 93 -2.62 -31.28 -123.05
C ASP A 93 -1.10 -31.00 -123.13
N LYS A 94 -0.28 -32.06 -122.93
CA LYS A 94 0.88 -32.43 -123.76
C LYS A 94 1.56 -33.69 -123.21
N SER A 95 1.61 -34.73 -124.04
CA SER A 95 2.44 -35.94 -123.92
C SER A 95 3.74 -35.76 -123.10
N MET A 96 3.76 -36.15 -121.81
CA MET A 96 4.99 -36.33 -121.03
C MET A 96 5.72 -37.58 -121.52
N GLY A 97 6.97 -37.44 -121.96
CA GLY A 97 7.76 -38.56 -122.43
C GLY A 97 8.20 -39.48 -121.29
N LEU A 98 8.50 -40.74 -121.58
CA LEU A 98 9.10 -41.71 -120.62
C LEU A 98 10.32 -41.16 -119.85
N ARG A 99 11.04 -40.20 -120.45
CA ARG A 99 12.17 -39.49 -119.83
C ARG A 99 11.74 -38.53 -118.73
N ASP A 100 10.66 -37.78 -118.93
CA ASP A 100 10.15 -36.81 -117.96
C ASP A 100 9.54 -37.53 -116.75
N LEU A 101 8.88 -38.68 -116.98
CA LEU A 101 8.40 -39.55 -115.91
C LEU A 101 9.55 -40.15 -115.09
N LYS A 102 10.64 -40.57 -115.75
CA LYS A 102 11.85 -41.08 -115.08
C LYS A 102 12.54 -40.01 -114.24
N ASN A 103 12.65 -38.78 -114.75
CA ASN A 103 13.22 -37.66 -114.01
C ASN A 103 12.35 -37.29 -112.80
N SER A 104 11.02 -37.25 -112.95
CA SER A 104 10.09 -37.00 -111.85
C SER A 104 10.15 -38.08 -110.75
N ILE A 105 10.33 -39.35 -111.13
CA ILE A 105 10.54 -40.44 -110.16
C ILE A 105 11.86 -40.27 -109.40
N GLU A 106 12.94 -39.86 -110.10
CA GLU A 106 14.24 -39.70 -109.46
C GLU A 106 14.28 -38.45 -108.56
N GLU A 107 13.63 -37.35 -108.96
CA GLU A 107 13.39 -36.17 -108.11
C GLU A 107 12.52 -36.50 -106.89
N ALA A 108 11.49 -37.34 -107.06
CA ALA A 108 10.67 -37.80 -105.94
C ALA A 108 11.46 -38.68 -104.96
N LYS A 109 12.41 -39.49 -105.44
CA LYS A 109 13.31 -40.29 -104.58
C LYS A 109 14.33 -39.43 -103.84
N THR A 110 14.95 -38.46 -104.50
CA THR A 110 15.89 -37.56 -103.83
C THR A 110 15.18 -36.68 -102.81
N LEU A 111 13.97 -36.20 -103.13
CA LEU A 111 13.13 -35.47 -102.17
C LEU A 111 12.72 -36.37 -101.00
N ALA A 112 12.30 -37.61 -101.26
CA ALA A 112 11.97 -38.56 -100.20
C ALA A 112 13.18 -38.91 -99.32
N ALA A 113 14.38 -39.04 -99.89
CA ALA A 113 15.61 -39.26 -99.14
C ALA A 113 16.00 -38.04 -98.29
N SER A 114 15.84 -36.82 -98.82
CA SER A 114 16.05 -35.57 -98.05
C SER A 114 15.05 -35.46 -96.89
N GLN A 115 13.77 -35.72 -97.16
CA GLN A 115 12.73 -35.70 -96.12
C GLN A 115 12.93 -36.78 -95.06
N LEU A 116 13.46 -37.95 -95.43
CA LEU A 116 13.76 -39.03 -94.50
C LEU A 116 14.98 -38.68 -93.64
N PHE A 117 16.00 -38.05 -94.22
CA PHE A 117 17.15 -37.52 -93.47
C PHE A 117 16.73 -36.42 -92.49
N GLU A 118 15.93 -35.44 -92.92
CA GLU A 118 15.39 -34.38 -92.04
C GLU A 118 14.51 -34.97 -90.92
N LEU A 119 13.78 -36.05 -91.20
CA LEU A 119 12.97 -36.74 -90.19
C LEU A 119 13.85 -37.48 -89.18
N GLU A 120 14.93 -38.14 -89.63
CA GLU A 120 15.90 -38.80 -88.76
C GLU A 120 16.62 -37.78 -87.86
N GLU A 121 17.06 -36.64 -88.41
CA GLU A 121 17.66 -35.54 -87.65
C GLU A 121 16.67 -34.97 -86.61
N ALA A 122 15.42 -34.73 -86.99
CA ALA A 122 14.39 -34.26 -86.07
C ALA A 122 13.99 -35.29 -85.00
N GLN A 123 14.13 -36.59 -85.28
CA GLN A 123 13.94 -37.66 -84.30
C GLN A 123 15.08 -37.71 -83.29
N GLU A 124 16.32 -37.52 -83.75
CA GLU A 124 17.50 -37.48 -82.89
C GLU A 124 17.46 -36.26 -81.96
N ASP A 125 17.08 -35.08 -82.48
CA ASP A 125 16.85 -33.87 -81.68
C ASP A 125 15.73 -34.07 -80.65
N ASN A 126 14.62 -34.70 -81.03
CA ASN A 126 13.53 -35.01 -80.09
C ASN A 126 13.97 -35.96 -78.97
N LEU A 127 14.80 -36.95 -79.30
CA LEU A 127 15.35 -37.87 -78.32
C LEU A 127 16.25 -37.12 -77.32
N LEU A 128 17.09 -36.20 -77.82
CA LEU A 128 17.96 -35.38 -76.99
C LEU A 128 17.16 -34.48 -76.05
N LEU A 129 16.15 -33.79 -76.58
CA LEU A 129 15.25 -32.92 -75.80
C LEU A 129 14.44 -33.71 -74.77
N SER A 130 13.98 -34.91 -75.12
CA SER A 130 13.25 -35.79 -74.19
C SER A 130 14.13 -36.22 -73.03
N LYS A 131 15.40 -36.55 -73.31
CA LYS A 131 16.37 -36.92 -72.28
C LYS A 131 16.71 -35.74 -71.37
N GLN A 132 16.92 -34.55 -71.93
CA GLN A 132 17.09 -33.32 -71.15
C GLN A 132 15.87 -33.02 -70.27
N LEU A 133 14.65 -33.28 -70.77
CA LEU A 133 13.43 -33.15 -69.99
C LEU A 133 13.36 -34.17 -68.84
N GLU A 134 13.72 -35.43 -69.07
CA GLU A 134 13.79 -36.45 -68.02
C GLU A 134 14.82 -36.08 -66.95
N ASP A 135 16.00 -35.63 -67.34
CA ASP A 135 17.06 -35.19 -66.43
C ASP A 135 16.56 -34.02 -65.56
N LEU A 136 16.00 -32.96 -66.16
CA LEU A 136 15.41 -31.83 -65.44
C LEU A 136 14.25 -32.25 -64.52
N GLN A 137 13.42 -33.20 -64.97
CA GLN A 137 12.30 -33.69 -64.17
C GLN A 137 12.76 -34.55 -62.99
N SER A 138 13.92 -35.23 -63.13
CA SER A 138 14.56 -35.95 -62.03
C SER A 138 15.16 -34.99 -61.01
N GLU A 139 15.82 -33.91 -61.45
CA GLU A 139 16.35 -32.85 -60.58
C GLU A 139 15.24 -32.13 -59.81
N LEU A 140 14.09 -31.88 -60.45
CA LEU A 140 12.90 -31.28 -59.81
C LEU A 140 12.17 -32.22 -58.84
N LYS A 141 12.42 -33.52 -58.90
CA LYS A 141 11.86 -34.51 -57.96
C LYS A 141 12.81 -34.86 -56.82
N ASP A 142 14.09 -34.52 -56.96
CA ASP A 142 15.07 -34.70 -55.88
C ASP A 142 14.95 -33.57 -54.86
N ASP A 143 14.27 -33.84 -53.75
CA ASP A 143 14.15 -32.92 -52.61
C ASP A 143 15.51 -32.38 -52.16
N LYS A 144 16.58 -33.17 -52.28
CA LYS A 144 17.92 -32.77 -51.88
C LYS A 144 18.46 -31.66 -52.79
N TYR A 145 18.20 -31.77 -54.09
CA TYR A 145 18.55 -30.74 -55.07
C TYR A 145 17.75 -29.46 -54.80
N ILE A 146 16.45 -29.55 -54.54
CA ILE A 146 15.58 -28.40 -54.21
C ILE A 146 16.07 -27.69 -52.95
N LEU A 147 16.38 -28.43 -51.88
CA LEU A 147 16.89 -27.86 -50.61
C LEU A 147 18.26 -27.20 -50.76
N SER A 148 19.09 -27.71 -51.68
CA SER A 148 20.39 -27.11 -52.01
C SER A 148 20.33 -25.99 -53.05
N SER A 149 19.16 -25.79 -53.67
CA SER A 149 18.98 -24.78 -54.71
C SER A 149 19.13 -23.37 -54.14
N ARG A 150 19.77 -22.49 -54.92
CA ARG A 150 20.02 -21.10 -54.51
C ARG A 150 18.75 -20.32 -54.09
N PRO A 151 17.59 -20.44 -54.78
CA PRO A 151 16.37 -19.77 -54.36
C PRO A 151 15.87 -20.26 -52.99
N TYR A 152 15.92 -21.58 -52.73
CA TYR A 152 15.49 -22.14 -51.46
C TYR A 152 16.41 -21.71 -50.31
N VAL A 153 17.72 -21.73 -50.51
CA VAL A 153 18.69 -21.28 -49.50
C VAL A 153 18.47 -19.80 -49.15
N LEU A 154 18.28 -18.94 -50.15
CA LEU A 154 17.96 -17.51 -49.93
C LEU A 154 16.67 -17.33 -49.11
N LEU A 155 15.61 -18.06 -49.45
CA LEU A 155 14.35 -17.99 -48.72
C LEU A 155 14.49 -18.54 -47.30
N SER A 156 15.23 -19.65 -47.13
CA SER A 156 15.51 -20.26 -45.83
C SER A 156 16.29 -19.32 -44.92
N ASP A 157 17.29 -18.62 -45.46
CA ASP A 157 18.08 -17.66 -44.70
C ASP A 157 17.28 -16.39 -44.35
N GLN A 158 16.39 -15.93 -45.24
CA GLN A 158 15.43 -14.87 -44.92
C GLN A 158 14.48 -15.28 -43.79
N VAL A 159 13.95 -16.50 -43.82
CA VAL A 159 13.07 -17.02 -42.76
C VAL A 159 13.82 -17.11 -41.43
N LYS A 160 15.07 -17.59 -41.42
CA LYS A 160 15.90 -17.63 -40.21
C LYS A 160 16.14 -16.21 -39.66
N HIS A 161 16.42 -15.25 -40.53
CA HIS A 161 16.63 -13.87 -40.13
C HIS A 161 15.38 -13.26 -39.50
N LEU A 162 14.21 -13.42 -40.15
CA LEU A 162 12.93 -12.95 -39.61
C LEU A 162 12.59 -13.63 -38.28
N ASN A 163 12.85 -14.94 -38.14
CA ASN A 163 12.67 -15.64 -36.86
C ASN A 163 13.56 -15.06 -35.76
N PHE A 164 14.82 -14.76 -36.07
CA PHE A 164 15.72 -14.11 -35.12
C PHE A 164 15.22 -12.70 -34.72
N GLU A 165 14.70 -11.92 -35.67
CA GLU A 165 14.10 -10.62 -35.36
C GLU A 165 12.86 -10.76 -34.48
N VAL A 166 11.99 -11.74 -34.74
CA VAL A 166 10.82 -12.03 -33.91
C VAL A 166 11.23 -12.43 -32.49
N GLU A 167 12.22 -13.29 -32.33
CA GLU A 167 12.75 -13.66 -31.01
C GLU A 167 13.33 -12.45 -30.26
N ARG A 168 14.04 -11.58 -30.99
CA ARG A 168 14.58 -10.32 -30.43
C ARG A 168 13.46 -9.41 -29.93
N TYR A 169 12.42 -9.19 -30.74
CA TYR A 169 11.28 -8.36 -30.34
C TYR A 169 10.49 -8.99 -29.19
N ASN A 170 10.31 -10.31 -29.18
CA ASN A 170 9.68 -11.01 -28.05
C ASN A 170 10.46 -10.79 -26.75
N GLY A 171 11.79 -10.92 -26.77
CA GLY A 171 12.61 -10.62 -25.59
C GLY A 171 12.47 -9.17 -25.10
N MET A 172 12.36 -8.21 -26.02
CA MET A 172 12.09 -6.81 -25.66
C MET A 172 10.70 -6.63 -25.05
N ILE A 173 9.67 -7.27 -25.60
CA ILE A 173 8.30 -7.23 -25.07
C ILE A 173 8.24 -7.84 -23.67
N GLU A 174 8.89 -8.98 -23.44
CA GLU A 174 8.96 -9.63 -22.13
C GLU A 174 9.63 -8.73 -21.09
N SER A 175 10.75 -8.07 -21.45
CA SER A 175 11.41 -7.08 -20.60
C SER A 175 10.48 -5.91 -20.27
N LEU A 176 9.84 -5.32 -21.28
CA LEU A 176 8.91 -4.19 -21.08
C LEU A 176 7.69 -4.59 -20.25
N GLN A 177 7.18 -5.81 -20.40
CA GLN A 177 6.11 -6.33 -19.56
C GLN A 177 6.55 -6.53 -18.10
N ALA A 178 7.78 -7.03 -17.88
CA ALA A 178 8.34 -7.14 -16.54
C ALA A 178 8.49 -5.76 -15.88
N ASP A 179 9.00 -4.78 -16.61
CA ASP A 179 9.15 -3.39 -16.15
C ASP A 179 7.80 -2.76 -15.83
N ARG A 180 6.80 -2.91 -16.72
CA ARG A 180 5.42 -2.47 -16.46
C ARG A 180 4.87 -3.08 -15.19
N ASN A 181 5.05 -4.39 -14.98
CA ASN A 181 4.56 -5.08 -13.78
C ASN A 181 5.30 -4.62 -12.51
N GLN A 182 6.56 -4.19 -12.62
CA GLN A 182 7.29 -3.58 -11.52
C GLN A 182 6.78 -2.17 -11.22
N LEU A 183 6.53 -1.36 -12.25
CA LEU A 183 5.96 -0.01 -12.11
C LEU A 183 4.56 -0.05 -11.50
N VAL A 184 3.68 -0.94 -11.94
CA VAL A 184 2.33 -1.11 -11.36
C VAL A 184 2.42 -1.49 -9.88
N ARG A 185 3.32 -2.41 -9.50
CA ARG A 185 3.53 -2.74 -8.08
C ARG A 185 4.02 -1.53 -7.28
N ARG A 186 4.95 -0.75 -7.84
CA ARG A 186 5.46 0.49 -7.23
C ARG A 186 4.35 1.52 -7.05
N GLU A 187 3.49 1.67 -8.04
CA GLU A 187 2.32 2.56 -8.00
C GLU A 187 1.36 2.12 -6.89
N MET A 188 0.98 0.84 -6.84
CA MET A 188 0.12 0.31 -5.76
C MET A 188 0.72 0.54 -4.37
N GLU A 189 2.04 0.34 -4.20
CA GLU A 189 2.73 0.65 -2.94
C GLU A 189 2.69 2.14 -2.59
N LEU A 190 2.83 3.02 -3.57
CA LEU A 190 2.76 4.47 -3.37
C LEU A 190 1.33 4.91 -3.02
N THR A 191 0.31 4.37 -3.68
CA THR A 191 -1.10 4.64 -3.36
C THR A 191 -1.44 4.17 -1.96
N ALA A 192 -1.04 2.96 -1.57
CA ALA A 192 -1.25 2.47 -0.21
C ALA A 192 -0.53 3.33 0.84
N LYS A 193 0.66 3.85 0.51
CA LYS A 193 1.36 4.81 1.38
C LYS A 193 0.63 6.15 1.46
N ALA A 194 0.09 6.67 0.35
CA ALA A 194 -0.70 7.90 0.33
C ALA A 194 -1.97 7.75 1.19
N ASP A 195 -2.71 6.65 1.04
CA ASP A 195 -3.89 6.34 1.85
C ASP A 195 -3.52 6.28 3.35
N SER A 196 -2.41 5.61 3.68
CA SER A 196 -1.93 5.55 5.06
C SER A 196 -1.55 6.94 5.60
N ALA A 197 -0.93 7.79 4.78
CA ALA A 197 -0.58 9.15 5.16
C ALA A 197 -1.83 10.01 5.41
N ASP A 198 -2.88 9.85 4.59
CA ASP A 198 -4.15 10.53 4.79
C ASP A 198 -4.86 10.07 6.08
N THR A 199 -4.82 8.78 6.40
CA THR A 199 -5.35 8.31 7.70
C THR A 199 -4.61 8.90 8.89
N VAL A 200 -3.27 8.98 8.81
CA VAL A 200 -2.45 9.63 9.85
C VAL A 200 -2.77 11.12 9.95
N LYS A 201 -2.92 11.81 8.82
CA LYS A 201 -3.28 13.24 8.77
C LYS A 201 -4.64 13.51 9.40
N ASN A 202 -5.64 12.67 9.13
CA ASN A 202 -6.96 12.78 9.75
C ASN A 202 -6.90 12.53 11.27
N SER A 203 -6.09 11.56 11.71
CA SER A 203 -5.84 11.32 13.13
C SER A 203 -5.18 12.53 13.82
N ILE A 204 -4.16 13.12 13.20
CA ILE A 204 -3.50 14.34 13.69
C ILE A 204 -4.51 15.49 13.81
N SER A 205 -5.34 15.73 12.78
CA SER A 205 -6.35 16.79 12.82
C SER A 205 -7.38 16.58 13.94
N ASN A 206 -7.81 15.34 14.18
CA ASN A 206 -8.69 15.00 15.31
C ASN A 206 -8.00 15.25 16.66
N HIS A 207 -6.71 14.90 16.79
CA HIS A 207 -5.96 15.18 18.01
C HIS A 207 -5.74 16.68 18.24
N GLU A 208 -5.46 17.45 17.20
CA GLU A 208 -5.38 18.92 17.27
C GLU A 208 -6.72 19.55 17.71
N ALA A 209 -7.84 19.08 17.16
CA ALA A 209 -9.16 19.52 17.60
C ALA A 209 -9.40 19.19 19.07
N LYS A 210 -8.98 18.00 19.52
CA LYS A 210 -9.11 17.60 20.92
C LYS A 210 -8.20 18.40 21.86
N ILE A 211 -7.01 18.77 21.41
CA ILE A 211 -6.10 19.65 22.15
C ILE A 211 -6.75 21.02 22.34
N LYS A 212 -7.28 21.64 21.26
CA LYS A 212 -7.98 22.93 21.35
C LYS A 212 -9.19 22.89 22.30
N GLU A 213 -9.96 21.81 22.27
CA GLU A 213 -11.07 21.57 23.20
C GLU A 213 -10.57 21.54 24.66
N LEU A 214 -9.49 20.80 24.94
CA LEU A 214 -8.90 20.71 26.27
C LEU A 214 -8.30 22.04 26.73
N GLU A 215 -7.66 22.80 25.85
CA GLU A 215 -7.15 24.14 26.13
C GLU A 215 -8.29 25.08 26.53
N LEU A 216 -9.43 25.04 25.83
CA LEU A 216 -10.61 25.82 26.19
C LEU A 216 -11.17 25.41 27.56
N GLN A 217 -11.21 24.11 27.86
CA GLN A 217 -11.63 23.62 29.17
C GLN A 217 -10.69 24.10 30.29
N ILE A 218 -9.37 24.08 30.05
CA ILE A 218 -8.38 24.60 31.01
C ILE A 218 -8.61 26.10 31.23
N GLN A 219 -8.79 26.90 30.17
CA GLN A 219 -9.08 28.33 30.31
C GLN A 219 -10.35 28.58 31.12
N LYS A 220 -11.39 27.78 30.90
CA LYS A 220 -12.63 27.86 31.69
C LYS A 220 -12.38 27.55 33.16
N CYS A 221 -11.65 26.48 33.49
CA CYS A 221 -11.31 26.15 34.87
C CYS A 221 -10.44 27.23 35.53
N VAL A 222 -9.53 27.86 34.79
CA VAL A 222 -8.73 28.99 35.29
C VAL A 222 -9.62 30.20 35.59
N ALA A 223 -10.56 30.52 34.71
CA ALA A 223 -11.52 31.60 34.94
C ALA A 223 -12.38 31.31 36.19
N GLU A 224 -12.93 30.10 36.31
CA GLU A 224 -13.69 29.65 37.49
C GLU A 224 -12.86 29.73 38.78
N LYS A 225 -11.58 29.31 38.73
CA LYS A 225 -10.66 29.43 39.86
C LYS A 225 -10.48 30.89 40.28
N ASN A 226 -10.19 31.78 39.33
CA ASN A 226 -9.99 33.20 39.61
C ASN A 226 -11.25 33.83 40.23
N ASP A 227 -12.43 33.45 39.73
CA ASP A 227 -13.73 33.91 40.25
C ASP A 227 -13.94 33.48 41.71
N LEU A 228 -13.57 32.23 42.03
CA LEU A 228 -13.62 31.71 43.39
C LEU A 228 -12.57 32.37 44.30
N GLU A 229 -11.39 32.67 43.77
CA GLU A 229 -10.30 33.35 44.48
C GLU A 229 -10.71 34.78 44.84
N ILE A 230 -11.34 35.53 43.92
CA ILE A 230 -11.94 36.84 44.20
C ILE A 230 -13.01 36.74 45.30
N LYS A 231 -13.96 35.81 45.18
CA LYS A 231 -15.01 35.61 46.19
C LYS A 231 -14.44 35.25 47.57
N PHE A 232 -13.35 34.49 47.59
CA PHE A 232 -12.65 34.14 48.82
C PHE A 232 -11.97 35.38 49.43
N GLU A 233 -11.29 36.20 48.63
CA GLU A 233 -10.70 37.47 49.08
C GLU A 233 -11.76 38.45 49.60
N GLU A 234 -12.90 38.56 48.93
CA GLU A 234 -14.05 39.35 49.38
C GLU A 234 -14.59 38.85 50.74
N ALA A 235 -14.81 37.54 50.88
CA ALA A 235 -15.25 36.95 52.14
C ALA A 235 -14.22 37.13 53.26
N GLN A 236 -12.92 37.09 52.94
CA GLN A 236 -11.84 37.34 53.88
C GLN A 236 -11.78 38.82 54.31
N GLN A 237 -12.02 39.76 53.40
CA GLN A 237 -12.16 41.18 53.74
C GLN A 237 -13.39 41.46 54.60
N ASP A 238 -14.52 40.79 54.33
CA ASP A 238 -15.73 40.91 55.15
C ASP A 238 -15.54 40.32 56.56
N LEU A 239 -14.79 39.21 56.69
CA LEU A 239 -14.33 38.68 57.99
C LEU A 239 -13.33 39.63 58.69
N GLY A 240 -12.62 40.44 57.91
CA GLY A 240 -11.67 41.46 58.36
C GLY A 240 -12.31 42.74 58.89
N ARG A 241 -13.64 42.92 58.79
CA ARG A 241 -14.38 44.02 59.45
C ARG A 241 -14.43 43.80 60.97
N LYS A 242 -13.28 43.98 61.60
CA LYS A 242 -13.08 43.96 63.05
C LYS A 242 -14.01 44.96 63.75
N ASP A 243 -14.35 46.04 63.06
CA ASP A 243 -15.24 47.10 63.52
C ASP A 243 -16.65 46.58 63.85
N ILE A 244 -17.24 45.68 63.05
CA ILE A 244 -18.59 45.15 63.33
C ILE A 244 -18.57 44.23 64.56
N LYS A 245 -17.53 43.40 64.72
CA LYS A 245 -17.40 42.53 65.89
C LYS A 245 -17.15 43.32 67.16
N ASP A 246 -16.38 44.39 67.08
CA ASP A 246 -16.10 45.27 68.21
C ASP A 246 -17.32 46.15 68.54
N GLU A 247 -18.07 46.63 67.54
CA GLU A 247 -19.36 47.31 67.71
C GLU A 247 -20.43 46.39 68.33
N MET A 248 -20.57 45.15 67.86
CA MET A 248 -21.47 44.16 68.47
C MET A 248 -21.06 43.85 69.92
N ARG A 249 -19.76 43.83 70.22
CA ARG A 249 -19.28 43.62 71.59
C ARG A 249 -19.58 44.82 72.49
N VAL A 250 -19.43 46.04 71.97
CA VAL A 250 -19.81 47.28 72.67
C VAL A 250 -21.33 47.33 72.89
N MET A 251 -22.13 46.99 71.89
CA MET A 251 -23.59 46.90 72.01
C MET A 251 -24.02 45.82 73.02
N ALA A 252 -23.39 44.65 73.01
CA ALA A 252 -23.66 43.59 73.98
C ALA A 252 -23.29 44.01 75.42
N LEU A 253 -22.18 44.73 75.60
CA LEU A 253 -21.78 45.29 76.90
C LEU A 253 -22.74 46.40 77.35
N ALA A 254 -23.22 47.25 76.43
CA ALA A 254 -24.22 48.26 76.74
C ALA A 254 -25.56 47.65 77.16
N LEU A 255 -26.06 46.66 76.39
CA LEU A 255 -27.28 45.92 76.72
C LEU A 255 -27.16 45.18 78.05
N SER A 256 -26.02 44.54 78.33
CA SER A 256 -25.80 43.87 79.63
C SER A 256 -25.84 44.86 80.79
N LYS A 257 -25.26 46.06 80.60
CA LYS A 257 -25.28 47.12 81.61
C LYS A 257 -26.67 47.75 81.79
N GLU A 258 -27.44 47.86 80.72
CA GLU A 258 -28.84 48.26 80.80
C GLU A 258 -29.69 47.20 81.50
N MET A 259 -29.45 45.91 81.25
CA MET A 259 -30.11 44.82 81.96
C MET A 259 -29.78 44.84 83.46
N GLU A 260 -28.51 45.01 83.84
CA GLU A 260 -28.12 45.18 85.25
C GLU A 260 -28.81 46.38 85.89
N MET A 261 -28.86 47.52 85.17
CA MET A 261 -29.53 48.73 85.67
C MET A 261 -31.05 48.52 85.83
N LEU A 262 -31.71 47.88 84.87
CA LEU A 262 -33.13 47.52 84.95
C LEU A 262 -33.40 46.51 86.07
N GLU A 263 -32.50 45.56 86.29
CA GLU A 263 -32.59 44.60 87.39
C GLU A 263 -32.43 45.29 88.75
N THR A 264 -31.52 46.26 88.88
CA THR A 264 -31.43 47.09 90.10
C THR A 264 -32.66 47.96 90.30
N GLN A 265 -33.25 48.51 89.23
CA GLN A 265 -34.52 49.25 89.33
C GLN A 265 -35.67 48.33 89.73
N LEU A 266 -35.77 47.15 89.15
CA LEU A 266 -36.78 46.16 89.50
C LEU A 266 -36.66 45.73 90.96
N ASN A 267 -35.44 45.50 91.46
CA ASN A 267 -35.22 45.16 92.85
C ASN A 267 -35.59 46.31 93.80
N ARG A 268 -35.25 47.57 93.46
CA ARG A 268 -35.72 48.74 94.21
C ARG A 268 -37.24 48.89 94.19
N SER A 269 -37.89 48.63 93.04
CA SER A 269 -39.35 48.64 92.94
C SER A 269 -39.99 47.51 93.75
N LYS A 270 -39.38 46.32 93.82
CA LYS A 270 -39.82 45.23 94.69
C LYS A 270 -39.69 45.58 96.17
N GLU A 271 -38.56 46.18 96.58
CA GLU A 271 -38.37 46.66 97.95
C GLU A 271 -39.41 47.73 98.32
N ALA A 272 -39.62 48.72 97.46
CA ALA A 272 -40.66 49.74 97.65
C ALA A 272 -42.08 49.15 97.68
N ALA A 273 -42.36 48.11 96.87
CA ALA A 273 -43.63 47.41 96.89
C ALA A 273 -43.82 46.60 98.19
N CYS A 274 -42.77 45.95 98.70
CA CYS A 274 -42.79 45.26 99.99
C CYS A 274 -42.99 46.25 101.15
N GLU A 275 -42.30 47.40 101.13
CA GLU A 275 -42.53 48.49 102.08
C GLU A 275 -43.97 48.99 101.99
N SER A 276 -44.48 49.25 100.78
CA SER A 276 -45.88 49.66 100.58
C SER A 276 -46.87 48.61 101.07
N ALA A 277 -46.59 47.31 100.88
CA ALA A 277 -47.42 46.22 101.39
C ALA A 277 -47.41 46.17 102.94
N SER A 278 -46.24 46.33 103.57
CA SER A 278 -46.12 46.41 105.03
C SER A 278 -46.86 47.62 105.61
N LEU A 279 -46.75 48.79 104.97
CA LEU A 279 -47.49 49.99 105.34
C LEU A 279 -49.00 49.83 105.10
N HIS A 280 -49.40 49.09 104.05
CA HIS A 280 -50.80 48.78 103.80
C HIS A 280 -51.36 47.80 104.83
N GLU A 281 -50.56 46.83 105.28
CA GLU A 281 -50.93 45.90 106.35
C GLU A 281 -51.03 46.62 107.69
N GLU A 282 -50.09 47.53 107.99
CA GLU A 282 -50.13 48.41 109.16
C GLU A 282 -51.33 49.36 109.11
N ALA A 283 -51.63 49.96 107.95
CA ALA A 283 -52.80 50.79 107.72
C ALA A 283 -54.11 50.00 107.85
N ASN A 284 -54.16 48.75 107.39
CA ASN A 284 -55.31 47.86 107.61
C ASN A 284 -55.46 47.50 109.09
N SER A 285 -54.36 47.28 109.82
CA SER A 285 -54.40 47.04 111.27
C SER A 285 -54.94 48.27 112.02
N LEU A 286 -54.51 49.48 111.62
CA LEU A 286 -54.99 50.74 112.16
C LEU A 286 -56.44 51.00 111.77
N ARG A 287 -56.86 50.63 110.55
CA ARG A 287 -58.24 50.73 110.08
C ARG A 287 -59.15 49.76 110.83
N ALA A 288 -58.71 48.53 111.11
CA ALA A 288 -59.42 47.59 111.98
C ALA A 288 -59.50 48.08 113.43
N LEU A 289 -58.43 48.71 113.95
CA LEU A 289 -58.43 49.36 115.26
C LEU A 289 -59.41 50.54 115.29
N LEU A 290 -59.46 51.32 114.21
CA LEU A 290 -60.40 52.43 114.02
C LEU A 290 -61.84 51.91 113.94
N GLU A 291 -62.12 50.84 113.21
CA GLU A 291 -63.43 50.17 113.19
C GLU A 291 -63.83 49.64 114.56
N LYS A 292 -62.87 49.12 115.33
CA LYS A 292 -63.10 48.71 116.73
C LYS A 292 -63.39 49.91 117.65
N LYS A 293 -62.80 51.07 117.38
CA LYS A 293 -63.09 52.34 118.07
C LYS A 293 -64.40 52.95 117.62
N ILE A 294 -64.75 52.88 116.33
CA ILE A 294 -66.02 53.32 115.76
C ILE A 294 -67.14 52.43 116.26
N SER A 295 -66.98 51.11 116.31
CA SER A 295 -67.98 50.22 116.92
C SER A 295 -68.12 50.46 118.41
N LYS A 296 -67.04 50.80 119.13
CA LYS A 296 -67.10 51.22 120.54
C LYS A 296 -67.78 52.59 120.71
N GLN A 297 -67.51 53.57 119.84
CA GLN A 297 -68.18 54.86 119.79
C GLN A 297 -69.66 54.68 119.45
N LYS A 298 -70.00 53.80 118.51
CA LYS A 298 -71.36 53.44 118.15
C LYS A 298 -72.07 52.77 119.32
N SER A 299 -71.44 51.82 120.00
CA SER A 299 -72.00 51.24 121.24
C SER A 299 -72.18 52.27 122.37
N LEU A 300 -71.29 53.25 122.50
CA LEU A 300 -71.44 54.34 123.48
C LEU A 300 -72.51 55.34 123.05
N SER A 301 -72.63 55.62 121.75
CA SER A 301 -73.67 56.45 121.15
C SER A 301 -75.04 55.79 121.25
N ASP A 302 -75.13 54.48 121.04
CA ASP A 302 -76.33 53.67 121.20
C ASP A 302 -76.74 53.63 122.68
N ARG A 303 -75.77 53.49 123.59
CA ARG A 303 -76.02 53.59 125.04
C ARG A 303 -76.41 55.01 125.48
N CYS A 304 -75.87 56.05 124.84
CA CYS A 304 -76.33 57.43 125.04
C CYS A 304 -77.70 57.67 124.39
N ALA A 305 -78.02 57.02 123.27
CA ALA A 305 -79.33 57.07 122.65
C ALA A 305 -80.38 56.34 123.50
N GLU A 306 -80.03 55.20 124.11
CA GLU A 306 -80.83 54.51 125.12
C GLU A 306 -81.05 55.40 126.35
N GLN A 307 -80.01 56.05 126.88
CA GLN A 307 -80.16 57.04 127.96
C GLN A 307 -80.96 58.26 127.53
N VAL A 308 -80.93 58.68 126.26
CA VAL A 308 -81.77 59.77 125.72
C VAL A 308 -83.22 59.31 125.53
N VAL A 309 -83.46 58.04 125.20
CA VAL A 309 -84.80 57.43 125.19
C VAL A 309 -85.32 57.31 126.62
N GLU A 310 -84.47 56.96 127.59
CA GLU A 310 -84.80 56.93 129.02
C GLU A 310 -85.09 58.34 129.55
N ILE A 311 -84.29 59.35 129.16
CA ILE A 311 -84.56 60.78 129.44
C ILE A 311 -85.83 61.27 128.74
N LYS A 312 -86.12 60.84 127.50
CA LYS A 312 -87.39 61.14 126.82
C LYS A 312 -88.57 60.46 127.51
N SER A 313 -88.40 59.25 128.05
CA SER A 313 -89.43 58.55 128.81
C SER A 313 -89.68 59.23 130.17
N LEU A 314 -88.62 59.71 130.85
CA LEU A 314 -88.69 60.50 132.08
C LEU A 314 -89.27 61.90 131.81
N LYS A 315 -89.00 62.51 130.63
CA LYS A 315 -89.65 63.75 130.18
C LYS A 315 -91.12 63.54 129.83
N SER A 316 -91.51 62.40 129.24
CA SER A 316 -92.93 62.07 129.00
C SER A 316 -93.70 61.80 130.29
N LEU A 317 -93.01 61.30 131.32
CA LEU A 317 -93.56 61.13 132.66
C LEU A 317 -93.72 62.48 133.37
N ILE A 318 -92.78 63.41 133.18
CA ILE A 318 -92.88 64.80 133.64
C ILE A 318 -94.00 65.55 132.89
N GLU A 319 -94.15 65.40 131.58
CA GLU A 319 -95.27 65.99 130.81
C GLU A 319 -96.63 65.40 131.20
N LYS A 320 -96.71 64.11 131.58
CA LYS A 320 -97.93 63.53 132.15
C LYS A 320 -98.23 64.10 133.55
N LEU A 321 -97.23 64.25 134.40
CA LEU A 321 -97.37 64.84 135.74
C LEU A 321 -97.60 66.36 135.72
N GLU A 322 -97.15 67.08 134.68
CA GLU A 322 -97.46 68.49 134.44
C GLU A 322 -98.83 68.69 133.78
N LYS A 323 -99.31 67.75 132.94
CA LYS A 323 -100.71 67.70 132.49
C LYS A 323 -101.67 67.39 133.63
N GLU A 324 -101.36 66.43 134.51
CA GLU A 324 -102.15 66.15 135.71
C GLU A 324 -102.14 67.33 136.70
N LYS A 325 -101.07 68.14 136.74
CA LYS A 325 -100.97 69.37 137.54
C LYS A 325 -101.72 70.57 136.93
N GLN A 326 -101.81 70.68 135.61
CA GLN A 326 -102.58 71.73 134.92
C GLN A 326 -104.08 71.38 134.81
N GLU A 327 -104.43 70.09 134.80
CA GLU A 327 -105.82 69.59 134.84
C GLU A 327 -106.47 69.74 136.23
N LEU A 328 -105.68 69.82 137.32
CA LEU A 328 -106.15 70.11 138.68
C LEU A 328 -106.27 71.62 139.02
N GLN A 329 -105.91 72.52 138.09
CA GLN A 329 -105.96 73.99 138.28
C GLN A 329 -107.01 74.68 137.38
N ILE A 330 -107.66 73.96 136.47
CA ILE A 330 -108.63 74.50 135.49
C ILE A 330 -110.08 73.99 135.74
N PHE A 331 -110.28 73.08 136.70
CA PHE A 331 -111.59 72.55 137.10
C PHE A 331 -112.20 73.17 138.38
N LEU A 332 -111.71 74.34 138.83
CA LEU A 332 -112.14 74.97 140.08
C LEU A 332 -112.55 76.45 139.97
N ASP A 333 -113.07 76.91 138.82
CA ASP A 333 -113.89 78.15 138.73
C ASP A 333 -114.56 78.32 137.34
N MET A 334 -115.85 77.95 137.21
CA MET A 334 -116.96 78.83 136.74
C MET A 334 -118.19 78.05 136.19
N TYR A 335 -119.21 77.94 137.06
CA TYR A 335 -120.66 77.64 136.86
C TYR A 335 -121.08 76.18 136.64
N GLY A 336 -122.03 75.58 137.38
CA GLY A 336 -123.06 76.01 138.36
C GLY A 336 -124.31 75.11 138.13
N GLN A 337 -124.70 74.16 138.98
CA GLN A 337 -125.36 74.18 140.31
C GLN A 337 -126.89 74.34 140.26
N GLU A 338 -127.64 73.35 140.82
CA GLU A 338 -129.08 73.39 141.10
C GLU A 338 -129.38 73.27 142.63
N CYS A 339 -130.13 74.27 143.12
CA CYS A 339 -131.21 74.38 144.14
C CYS A 339 -131.30 73.59 145.47
N PHE A 340 -131.64 74.34 146.55
CA PHE A 340 -132.85 74.17 147.40
C PHE A 340 -133.36 75.52 147.98
N ASP A 341 -134.67 75.79 147.76
CA ASP A 341 -135.73 76.52 148.52
C ASP A 341 -135.46 77.78 149.39
N ASN A 342 -136.31 78.83 149.50
CA ASN A 342 -137.79 78.85 149.57
C ASN A 342 -138.43 80.28 149.36
N ARG A 343 -139.62 80.33 148.71
CA ARG A 343 -140.77 81.30 148.81
C ARG A 343 -140.64 82.77 148.31
N THR A 344 -141.61 83.41 147.61
CA THR A 344 -143.06 83.16 147.34
C THR A 344 -143.58 84.01 146.13
N ILE A 345 -144.40 83.42 145.23
CA ILE A 345 -145.73 83.86 144.66
C ILE A 345 -145.80 85.29 144.05
N THR A 346 -146.17 85.60 142.79
CA THR A 346 -147.18 85.12 141.82
C THR A 346 -146.94 85.89 140.50
N GLU A 347 -146.79 85.26 139.31
CA GLU A 347 -147.04 85.85 137.95
C GLU A 347 -146.66 84.96 136.71
N ILE A 348 -146.23 83.70 136.85
CA ILE A 348 -145.74 82.85 135.72
C ILE A 348 -146.81 81.83 135.26
N LYS A 349 -147.71 82.17 134.32
CA LYS A 349 -148.56 81.15 133.66
C LYS A 349 -148.82 81.30 132.14
N GLU A 350 -148.33 82.31 131.43
CA GLU A 350 -148.76 82.53 130.02
C GLU A 350 -147.67 82.38 128.93
N SER A 351 -146.40 82.09 129.25
CA SER A 351 -145.31 82.11 128.24
C SER A 351 -144.77 80.75 127.75
N GLU A 352 -145.15 79.62 128.35
CA GLU A 352 -144.52 78.29 128.09
C GLU A 352 -144.96 77.61 126.76
N GLN A 353 -146.15 77.93 126.24
CA GLN A 353 -146.74 77.12 125.16
C GLN A 353 -146.16 77.37 123.75
N ARG A 354 -145.34 78.42 123.55
CA ARG A 354 -144.79 78.77 122.21
C ARG A 354 -143.46 78.10 121.84
N ALA A 355 -142.71 77.55 122.79
CA ALA A 355 -141.36 77.04 122.53
C ALA A 355 -141.30 75.60 121.97
N ARG A 356 -142.34 74.78 122.17
CA ARG A 356 -142.27 73.34 121.84
C ARG A 356 -142.34 73.00 120.34
N SER A 357 -142.86 73.87 119.48
CA SER A 357 -143.09 73.55 118.05
C SER A 357 -141.88 73.74 117.12
N GLN A 358 -140.83 74.48 117.51
CA GLN A 358 -139.66 74.71 116.65
C GLN A 358 -138.58 73.60 116.73
N ALA A 359 -138.58 72.77 117.77
CA ALA A 359 -137.58 71.72 117.97
C ALA A 359 -137.73 70.50 117.04
N GLU A 360 -138.92 70.26 116.48
CA GLU A 360 -139.22 69.00 115.78
C GLU A 360 -138.76 68.98 114.31
N TYR A 361 -138.61 70.14 113.65
CA TYR A 361 -138.20 70.24 112.24
C TYR A 361 -136.70 69.99 112.01
N LEU A 362 -135.84 70.39 112.96
CA LEU A 362 -134.38 70.25 112.85
C LEU A 362 -133.87 68.82 113.04
N ARG A 363 -134.67 67.94 113.69
CA ARG A 363 -134.31 66.53 113.94
C ARG A 363 -134.25 65.69 112.67
N THR A 364 -135.06 65.98 111.66
CA THR A 364 -135.16 65.18 110.43
C THR A 364 -134.13 65.51 109.34
N ALA A 365 -133.43 66.65 109.44
CA ALA A 365 -132.43 67.07 108.43
C ALA A 365 -131.00 66.57 108.72
N LEU A 366 -130.75 66.11 109.95
CA LEU A 366 -129.44 65.66 110.46
C LEU A 366 -129.46 64.17 110.81
N ASP A 367 -130.00 63.33 109.93
CA ASP A 367 -130.05 61.89 110.16
C ASP A 367 -128.64 61.27 110.05
N ASP A 368 -128.12 60.76 111.17
CA ASP A 368 -126.75 60.23 111.36
C ASP A 368 -126.36 59.12 110.37
N HIS A 369 -127.35 58.43 109.78
CA HIS A 369 -127.16 57.27 108.91
C HIS A 369 -126.43 57.59 107.59
N SER A 370 -126.63 58.78 107.00
CA SER A 370 -125.99 59.10 105.70
C SER A 370 -124.49 59.41 105.82
N LEU A 371 -124.05 59.93 106.96
CA LEU A 371 -122.65 60.23 107.24
C LEU A 371 -121.86 58.94 107.52
N GLU A 372 -122.45 58.01 108.27
CA GLU A 372 -121.86 56.70 108.56
C GLU A 372 -121.61 55.87 107.28
N LEU A 373 -122.56 55.88 106.33
CA LEU A 373 -122.41 55.19 105.04
C LEU A 373 -121.26 55.75 104.19
N ARG A 374 -121.06 57.08 104.20
CA ARG A 374 -119.96 57.72 103.46
C ARG A 374 -118.58 57.39 104.05
N VAL A 375 -118.48 57.29 105.38
CA VAL A 375 -117.22 56.88 106.05
C VAL A 375 -116.91 55.41 105.79
N LYS A 376 -117.91 54.51 105.84
CA LYS A 376 -117.73 53.10 105.46
C LYS A 376 -117.24 52.95 104.02
N ALA A 377 -117.88 53.65 103.06
CA ALA A 377 -117.46 53.64 101.66
C ALA A 377 -116.03 54.20 101.47
N ALA A 378 -115.63 55.22 102.22
CA ALA A 378 -114.27 55.77 102.17
C ALA A 378 -113.22 54.80 102.73
N ASN A 379 -113.50 54.15 103.85
CA ASN A 379 -112.62 53.14 104.45
C ASN A 379 -112.49 51.89 103.56
N GLU A 380 -113.59 51.45 102.95
CA GLU A 380 -113.58 50.35 101.97
C GLU A 380 -112.76 50.71 100.72
N ALA A 381 -112.88 51.93 100.22
CA ALA A 381 -112.07 52.43 99.11
C ALA A 381 -110.58 52.56 99.46
N GLU A 382 -110.26 53.03 100.67
CA GLU A 382 -108.89 53.11 101.18
C GLU A 382 -108.27 51.71 101.34
N ALA A 383 -108.99 50.77 101.95
CA ALA A 383 -108.55 49.38 102.06
C ALA A 383 -108.29 48.76 100.67
N ALA A 384 -109.18 49.02 99.70
CA ALA A 384 -108.99 48.58 98.32
C ALA A 384 -107.75 49.21 97.66
N CYS A 385 -107.45 50.48 97.94
CA CYS A 385 -106.25 51.15 97.44
C CYS A 385 -104.96 50.62 98.09
N GLN A 386 -104.98 50.36 99.40
CA GLN A 386 -103.84 49.76 100.11
C GLN A 386 -103.55 48.33 99.63
N GLN A 387 -104.60 47.51 99.41
CA GLN A 387 -104.47 46.17 98.82
C GLN A 387 -103.81 46.25 97.43
N ARG A 388 -104.32 47.13 96.55
CA ARG A 388 -103.75 47.32 95.20
C ARG A 388 -102.29 47.78 95.24
N ARG A 389 -101.96 48.65 96.19
CA ARG A 389 -100.58 49.11 96.41
C ARG A 389 -99.68 47.97 96.87
N SER A 390 -100.12 47.13 97.81
CA SER A 390 -99.35 45.98 98.28
C SER A 390 -99.12 44.96 97.16
N VAL A 391 -100.12 44.69 96.32
CA VAL A 391 -99.97 43.83 95.13
C VAL A 391 -98.97 44.43 94.14
N ALA A 392 -99.07 45.73 93.83
CA ALA A 392 -98.13 46.40 92.94
C ALA A 392 -96.70 46.44 93.50
N GLU A 393 -96.53 46.65 94.81
CA GLU A 393 -95.21 46.59 95.48
C GLU A 393 -94.61 45.18 95.41
N ALA A 394 -95.43 44.13 95.56
CA ALA A 394 -94.99 42.74 95.39
C ALA A 394 -94.60 42.43 93.94
N GLU A 395 -95.38 42.88 92.95
CA GLU A 395 -95.07 42.75 91.52
C GLU A 395 -93.76 43.47 91.15
N ILE A 396 -93.54 44.68 91.68
CA ILE A 396 -92.27 45.40 91.47
C ILE A 396 -91.09 44.63 92.08
N ALA A 397 -91.25 44.06 93.27
CA ALA A 397 -90.20 43.25 93.89
C ALA A 397 -89.90 41.99 93.07
N GLU A 398 -90.93 41.32 92.54
CA GLU A 398 -90.77 40.16 91.66
C GLU A 398 -90.08 40.53 90.34
N LEU A 399 -90.47 41.63 89.70
CA LEU A 399 -89.84 42.10 88.46
C LEU A 399 -88.38 42.50 88.68
N ARG A 400 -88.04 43.12 89.81
CA ARG A 400 -86.64 43.41 90.18
C ARG A 400 -85.83 42.14 90.38
N ALA A 401 -86.37 41.15 91.09
CA ALA A 401 -85.69 39.86 91.26
C ALA A 401 -85.47 39.15 89.90
N LYS A 402 -86.44 39.23 88.98
CA LYS A 402 -86.29 38.70 87.60
C LYS A 402 -85.27 39.48 86.79
N LEU A 403 -85.23 40.81 86.91
CA LEU A 403 -84.22 41.64 86.25
C LEU A 403 -82.82 41.30 86.76
N ASP A 404 -82.62 41.24 88.08
CA ASP A 404 -81.34 40.86 88.69
C ASP A 404 -80.92 39.45 88.26
N ALA A 405 -81.86 38.50 88.16
CA ALA A 405 -81.58 37.16 87.67
C ALA A 405 -81.14 37.19 86.19
N SER A 406 -81.86 37.93 85.35
CA SER A 406 -81.51 38.10 83.93
C SER A 406 -80.18 38.81 83.72
N GLU A 407 -79.86 39.83 84.52
CA GLU A 407 -78.57 40.53 84.46
C GLU A 407 -77.41 39.60 84.84
N ARG A 408 -77.59 38.73 85.85
CA ARG A 408 -76.60 37.70 86.20
C ARG A 408 -76.44 36.67 85.07
N GLU A 409 -77.53 36.24 84.44
CA GLU A 409 -77.48 35.34 83.28
C GLU A 409 -76.75 35.98 82.09
N VAL A 410 -77.02 37.26 81.78
CA VAL A 410 -76.32 38.01 80.73
C VAL A 410 -74.83 38.12 81.04
N PHE A 411 -74.46 38.39 82.30
CA PHE A 411 -73.05 38.42 82.70
C PHE A 411 -72.39 37.05 82.54
N ALA A 412 -73.05 35.97 82.97
CA ALA A 412 -72.56 34.61 82.81
C ALA A 412 -72.38 34.23 81.32
N LEU A 413 -73.34 34.60 80.46
CA LEU A 413 -73.24 34.37 79.01
C LEU A 413 -72.13 35.20 78.36
N LYS A 414 -71.94 36.45 78.78
CA LYS A 414 -70.83 37.29 78.29
C LYS A 414 -69.47 36.70 78.66
N GLU A 415 -69.31 36.21 79.88
CA GLU A 415 -68.07 35.55 80.29
C GLU A 415 -67.87 34.24 79.53
N ALA A 416 -68.94 33.46 79.31
CA ALA A 416 -68.87 32.24 78.49
C ALA A 416 -68.47 32.52 77.04
N ILE A 417 -68.99 33.60 76.42
CA ILE A 417 -68.58 34.04 75.08
C ILE A 417 -67.10 34.42 75.08
N LYS A 418 -66.65 35.21 76.05
CA LYS A 418 -65.24 35.61 76.16
C LYS A 418 -64.29 34.41 76.31
N ILE A 419 -64.69 33.40 77.10
CA ILE A 419 -63.94 32.15 77.20
C ILE A 419 -63.89 31.45 75.83
N LYS A 420 -65.02 31.34 75.12
CA LYS A 420 -65.07 30.70 73.79
C LYS A 420 -64.28 31.47 72.74
N ASP A 421 -64.26 32.80 72.78
CA ASP A 421 -63.44 33.63 71.91
C ASP A 421 -61.95 33.37 72.17
N SER A 422 -61.54 33.32 73.44
CA SER A 422 -60.15 32.99 73.80
C SER A 422 -59.73 31.57 73.40
N GLU A 423 -60.64 30.59 73.49
CA GLU A 423 -60.42 29.24 72.96
C GLU A 423 -60.30 29.26 71.43
N GLY A 424 -61.13 30.05 70.74
CA GLY A 424 -61.06 30.24 69.29
C GLY A 424 -59.74 30.84 68.83
N GLU A 425 -59.25 31.87 69.52
CA GLU A 425 -57.93 32.46 69.27
C GLU A 425 -56.81 31.44 69.49
N ALA A 426 -56.89 30.64 70.57
CA ALA A 426 -55.92 29.58 70.83
C ALA A 426 -55.90 28.52 69.70
N TYR A 427 -57.07 28.10 69.21
CA TYR A 427 -57.17 27.18 68.07
C TYR A 427 -56.61 27.77 66.78
N ILE A 428 -56.84 29.06 66.51
CA ILE A 428 -56.26 29.73 65.34
C ILE A 428 -54.74 29.71 65.44
N SER A 429 -54.16 30.07 66.59
CA SER A 429 -52.72 30.02 66.81
C SER A 429 -52.14 28.60 66.67
N GLU A 430 -52.86 27.57 67.12
CA GLU A 430 -52.45 26.17 66.93
C GLU A 430 -52.49 25.76 65.45
N ILE A 431 -53.55 26.13 64.73
CA ILE A 431 -53.68 25.87 63.28
C ILE A 431 -52.58 26.57 62.49
N GLU A 432 -52.26 27.83 62.81
CA GLU A 432 -51.17 28.58 62.18
C GLU A 432 -49.82 27.92 62.44
N THR A 433 -49.59 27.47 63.68
CA THR A 433 -48.35 26.75 64.05
C THR A 433 -48.22 25.43 63.29
N ILE A 434 -49.30 24.65 63.19
CA ILE A 434 -49.34 23.40 62.42
C ILE A 434 -49.16 23.69 60.92
N GLY A 435 -49.78 24.75 60.41
CA GLY A 435 -49.66 25.20 59.02
C GLY A 435 -48.21 25.52 58.66
N GLN A 436 -47.53 26.31 59.49
CA GLN A 436 -46.11 26.63 59.28
C GLN A 436 -45.23 25.37 59.32
N ALA A 437 -45.44 24.47 60.29
CA ALA A 437 -44.68 23.22 60.37
C ALA A 437 -44.90 22.33 59.13
N TYR A 438 -46.11 22.33 58.57
CA TYR A 438 -46.43 21.59 57.34
C TYR A 438 -45.77 22.22 56.11
N GLU A 439 -45.78 23.55 55.99
CA GLU A 439 -45.11 24.29 54.90
C GLU A 439 -43.59 24.09 54.93
N ASP A 440 -42.98 24.12 56.12
CA ASP A 440 -41.56 23.86 56.32
C ASP A 440 -41.21 22.42 55.91
N MET A 441 -42.02 21.44 56.34
CA MET A 441 -41.86 20.03 55.95
C MET A 441 -42.04 19.85 54.43
N GLN A 442 -43.02 20.53 53.82
CA GLN A 442 -43.25 20.46 52.39
C GLN A 442 -42.06 21.03 51.60
N THR A 443 -41.50 22.15 52.06
CA THR A 443 -40.29 22.75 51.48
C THR A 443 -39.09 21.81 51.61
N GLN A 444 -38.92 21.18 52.78
CA GLN A 444 -37.87 20.18 53.00
C GLN A 444 -38.04 18.97 52.07
N ASN A 445 -39.26 18.45 51.91
CA ASN A 445 -39.55 17.34 51.01
C ASN A 445 -39.28 17.70 49.55
N GLN A 446 -39.62 18.92 49.12
CA GLN A 446 -39.33 19.39 47.78
C GLN A 446 -37.82 19.49 47.53
N HIS A 447 -37.06 19.95 48.51
CA HIS A 447 -35.60 19.98 48.46
C HIS A 447 -35.00 18.56 48.39
N LEU A 448 -35.50 17.61 49.18
CA LEU A 448 -35.07 16.21 49.12
C LEU A 448 -35.38 15.57 47.76
N LEU A 449 -36.56 15.83 47.19
CA LEU A 449 -36.92 15.37 45.85
C LEU A 449 -35.99 15.94 44.79
N GLN A 450 -35.63 17.23 44.88
CA GLN A 450 -34.67 17.85 43.97
C GLN A 450 -33.29 17.20 44.09
N GLN A 451 -32.81 16.94 45.32
CA GLN A 451 -31.54 16.24 45.53
C GLN A 451 -31.52 14.83 44.93
N VAL A 452 -32.62 14.08 45.07
CA VAL A 452 -32.76 12.75 44.46
C VAL A 452 -32.73 12.87 42.93
N ALA A 453 -33.45 13.84 42.36
CA ALA A 453 -33.45 14.08 40.91
C ALA A 453 -32.05 14.46 40.39
N ASP A 454 -31.34 15.35 41.10
CA ASP A 454 -29.98 15.76 40.74
C ASP A 454 -28.99 14.58 40.81
N ARG A 455 -29.10 13.76 41.86
CA ARG A 455 -28.30 12.54 42.01
C ARG A 455 -28.59 11.53 40.90
N ASP A 456 -29.86 11.35 40.55
CA ASP A 456 -30.26 10.43 39.48
C ASP A 456 -29.77 10.95 38.11
N GLY A 457 -29.80 12.26 37.89
CA GLY A 457 -29.18 12.90 36.72
C GLY A 457 -27.66 12.65 36.64
N TYR A 458 -26.95 12.76 37.76
CA TYR A 458 -25.54 12.42 37.84
C TYR A 458 -25.27 10.93 37.56
N ASN A 459 -26.08 10.03 38.13
CA ASN A 459 -25.97 8.60 37.89
C ASN A 459 -26.20 8.23 36.41
N ILE A 460 -27.21 8.82 35.77
CA ILE A 460 -27.45 8.64 34.33
C ILE A 460 -26.23 9.07 33.52
N LYS A 461 -25.63 10.23 33.85
CA LYS A 461 -24.43 10.71 33.18
C LYS A 461 -23.26 9.75 33.36
N LEU A 462 -22.99 9.30 34.59
CA LEU A 462 -21.93 8.32 34.87
C LEU A 462 -22.12 7.01 34.12
N VAL A 463 -23.34 6.48 34.07
CA VAL A 463 -23.64 5.25 33.32
C VAL A 463 -23.44 5.45 31.82
N SER A 464 -23.92 6.57 31.27
CA SER A 464 -23.69 6.94 29.86
C SER A 464 -22.20 7.00 29.55
N ASP A 465 -21.41 7.70 30.37
CA ASP A 465 -19.98 7.86 30.15
C ASP A 465 -19.23 6.52 30.32
N SER A 466 -19.65 5.68 31.28
CA SER A 466 -19.14 4.31 31.45
C SER A 466 -19.41 3.44 30.22
N VAL A 467 -20.62 3.50 29.65
CA VAL A 467 -20.97 2.76 28.43
C VAL A 467 -20.15 3.26 27.24
N LYS A 468 -20.05 4.59 27.05
CA LYS A 468 -19.22 5.18 25.99
C LYS A 468 -17.77 4.74 26.13
N MET A 469 -17.22 4.80 27.34
CA MET A 469 -15.84 4.36 27.61
C MET A 469 -15.63 2.87 27.34
N LYS A 470 -16.59 2.00 27.71
CA LYS A 470 -16.52 0.57 27.38
C LYS A 470 -16.58 0.33 25.87
N GLN A 471 -17.43 1.06 25.16
CA GLN A 471 -17.55 0.95 23.70
C GLN A 471 -16.26 1.38 23.01
N THR A 472 -15.70 2.54 23.37
CA THR A 472 -14.43 3.01 22.80
C THR A 472 -13.28 2.07 23.15
N HIS A 473 -13.23 1.56 24.38
CA HIS A 473 -12.22 0.58 24.79
C HIS A 473 -12.32 -0.72 23.98
N SER A 474 -13.53 -1.24 23.75
CA SER A 474 -13.75 -2.41 22.89
C SER A 474 -13.27 -2.17 21.46
N SER A 475 -13.58 -1.00 20.88
CA SER A 475 -13.11 -0.62 19.55
C SER A 475 -11.58 -0.57 19.49
N LEU A 476 -10.93 0.09 20.46
CA LEU A 476 -9.46 0.18 20.53
C LEU A 476 -8.80 -1.19 20.70
N ILE A 477 -9.40 -2.10 21.46
CA ILE A 477 -8.90 -3.49 21.57
C ILE A 477 -8.96 -4.18 20.21
N SER A 478 -10.07 -4.05 19.49
CA SER A 478 -10.23 -4.67 18.17
C SER A 478 -9.22 -4.12 17.15
N GLU A 479 -8.97 -2.82 17.17
CA GLU A 479 -7.97 -2.15 16.33
C GLU A 479 -6.54 -2.58 16.69
N LYS A 480 -6.20 -2.63 17.99
CA LYS A 480 -4.92 -3.16 18.46
C LYS A 480 -4.69 -4.60 17.98
N GLN A 481 -5.70 -5.46 18.06
CA GLN A 481 -5.61 -6.84 17.59
C GLN A 481 -5.44 -6.92 16.06
N ALA A 482 -6.11 -6.06 15.31
CA ALA A 482 -5.96 -5.97 13.85
C ALA A 482 -4.53 -5.53 13.47
N LEU A 483 -4.02 -4.48 14.11
CA LEU A 483 -2.65 -3.99 13.92
C LEU A 483 -1.60 -5.05 14.30
N ALA A 484 -1.82 -5.78 15.40
CA ALA A 484 -0.93 -6.87 15.79
C ALA A 484 -0.86 -7.98 14.73
N LYS A 485 -2.01 -8.34 14.12
CA LYS A 485 -2.05 -9.31 13.01
C LYS A 485 -1.34 -8.79 11.77
N GLN A 486 -1.55 -7.52 11.41
CA GLN A 486 -0.84 -6.90 10.28
C GLN A 486 0.68 -6.87 10.52
N LEU A 487 1.12 -6.53 11.73
CA LEU A 487 2.54 -6.52 12.08
C LEU A 487 3.15 -7.93 12.02
N GLN A 488 2.43 -8.95 12.46
CA GLN A 488 2.87 -10.35 12.33
C GLN A 488 2.98 -10.78 10.85
N GLN A 489 2.05 -10.35 10.00
CA GLN A 489 2.08 -10.62 8.56
C GLN A 489 3.29 -9.94 7.89
N VAL A 490 3.51 -8.64 8.18
CA VAL A 490 4.67 -7.89 7.65
C VAL A 490 5.97 -8.52 8.14
N HIS A 491 6.06 -8.88 9.42
CA HIS A 491 7.23 -9.59 9.95
C HIS A 491 7.49 -10.91 9.21
N GLY A 492 6.46 -11.71 8.95
CA GLY A 492 6.60 -12.94 8.16
C GLY A 492 7.12 -12.68 6.73
N SER A 493 6.63 -11.61 6.08
CA SER A 493 7.10 -11.22 4.74
C SER A 493 8.54 -10.71 4.76
N MET A 494 8.95 -9.99 5.80
CA MET A 494 10.30 -9.49 6.00
C MET A 494 11.28 -10.65 6.18
N GLU A 495 10.95 -11.64 7.03
CA GLU A 495 11.79 -12.83 7.21
C GLU A 495 11.91 -13.64 5.91
N LEU A 496 10.84 -13.76 5.13
CA LEU A 496 10.90 -14.39 3.81
C LEU A 496 11.85 -13.64 2.86
N LEU A 497 11.78 -12.30 2.82
CA LEU A 497 12.68 -11.48 2.00
C LEU A 497 14.13 -11.60 2.47
N LYS A 498 14.36 -11.61 3.78
CA LYS A 498 15.69 -11.79 4.37
C LYS A 498 16.30 -13.14 3.97
N MET A 499 15.52 -14.22 4.00
CA MET A 499 15.96 -15.53 3.50
C MET A 499 16.28 -15.52 2.01
N LYS A 500 15.49 -14.81 1.18
CA LYS A 500 15.76 -14.66 -0.26
C LYS A 500 17.06 -13.89 -0.52
N VAL A 501 17.29 -12.80 0.20
CA VAL A 501 18.52 -12.02 0.11
C VAL A 501 19.72 -12.89 0.46
N ALA A 502 19.70 -13.58 1.60
CA ALA A 502 20.78 -14.49 2.01
C ALA A 502 21.07 -15.57 0.94
N ARG A 503 20.03 -16.18 0.36
CA ARG A 503 20.19 -17.16 -0.73
C ARG A 503 20.82 -16.52 -1.98
N SER A 504 20.38 -15.31 -2.36
CA SER A 504 20.93 -14.61 -3.53
C SER A 504 22.39 -14.19 -3.32
N GLU A 505 22.76 -13.80 -2.10
CA GLU A 505 24.15 -13.49 -1.73
C GLU A 505 25.04 -14.73 -1.82
N GLU A 506 24.56 -15.89 -1.35
CA GLU A 506 25.26 -17.18 -1.47
C GLU A 506 25.46 -17.56 -2.95
N GLN A 507 24.42 -17.42 -3.78
CA GLN A 507 24.49 -17.66 -5.22
C GLN A 507 25.48 -16.70 -5.91
N MET A 508 25.45 -15.42 -5.56
CA MET A 508 26.38 -14.42 -6.10
C MET A 508 27.83 -14.75 -5.75
N LYS A 509 28.09 -15.17 -4.49
CA LYS A 509 29.42 -15.65 -4.08
C LYS A 509 29.88 -16.86 -4.91
N ALA A 510 28.98 -17.81 -5.16
CA ALA A 510 29.29 -18.98 -5.98
C ALA A 510 29.64 -18.59 -7.43
N HIS A 511 28.88 -17.68 -8.04
CA HIS A 511 29.16 -17.17 -9.39
C HIS A 511 30.47 -16.39 -9.46
N LEU A 512 30.77 -15.56 -8.46
CA LEU A 512 32.05 -14.84 -8.37
C LEU A 512 33.23 -15.82 -8.26
N ALA A 513 33.11 -16.87 -7.44
CA ALA A 513 34.13 -17.90 -7.33
C ALA A 513 34.34 -18.66 -8.66
N GLN A 514 33.26 -18.97 -9.37
CA GLN A 514 33.32 -19.61 -10.68
C GLN A 514 33.98 -18.69 -11.73
N GLY A 515 33.64 -17.40 -11.74
CA GLY A 515 34.26 -16.40 -12.60
C GLY A 515 35.76 -16.23 -12.31
N ALA A 516 36.16 -16.21 -11.04
CA ALA A 516 37.57 -16.16 -10.64
C ALA A 516 38.35 -17.39 -11.12
N LYS A 517 37.76 -18.58 -11.01
CA LYS A 517 38.36 -19.82 -11.54
C LYS A 517 38.51 -19.77 -13.06
N ALA A 518 37.45 -19.41 -13.79
CA ALA A 518 37.49 -19.29 -15.24
C ALA A 518 38.54 -18.26 -15.71
N ALA A 519 38.70 -17.14 -15.00
CA ALA A 519 39.74 -16.16 -15.29
C ALA A 519 41.15 -16.73 -15.06
N SER A 520 41.35 -17.54 -14.02
CA SER A 520 42.61 -18.25 -13.79
C SER A 520 42.90 -19.27 -14.90
N ASP A 521 41.91 -20.08 -15.27
CA ASP A 521 42.02 -21.08 -16.32
C ASP A 521 42.34 -20.42 -17.68
N ASN A 522 41.68 -19.31 -18.01
CA ASN A 522 41.97 -18.52 -19.20
C ASN A 522 43.40 -17.95 -19.22
N ARG A 523 43.92 -17.47 -18.08
CA ARG A 523 45.34 -17.08 -17.97
C ARG A 523 46.26 -18.25 -18.25
N HIS A 524 45.94 -19.43 -17.71
CA HIS A 524 46.75 -20.62 -17.94
C HIS A 524 46.73 -21.06 -19.40
N ILE A 525 45.58 -21.01 -20.06
CA ILE A 525 45.45 -21.30 -21.50
C ILE A 525 46.25 -20.29 -22.32
N ALA A 526 46.20 -19.00 -21.99
CA ALA A 526 46.98 -17.97 -22.67
C ALA A 526 48.50 -18.24 -22.57
N ILE A 527 49.00 -18.61 -21.39
CA ILE A 527 50.41 -18.98 -21.20
C ILE A 527 50.79 -20.20 -22.06
N ILE A 528 49.93 -21.23 -22.11
CA ILE A 528 50.17 -22.41 -22.94
C ILE A 528 50.18 -22.02 -24.42
N MET A 529 49.23 -21.19 -24.86
CA MET A 529 49.14 -20.73 -26.24
C MET A 529 50.38 -19.94 -26.64
N ASP A 530 50.87 -19.04 -25.80
CA ASP A 530 52.11 -18.29 -26.05
C ASP A 530 53.31 -19.22 -26.17
N LYS A 531 53.39 -20.25 -25.32
CA LYS A 531 54.43 -21.28 -25.41
C LYS A 531 54.36 -22.05 -26.74
N VAL A 532 53.17 -22.55 -27.09
CA VAL A 532 52.97 -23.29 -28.36
C VAL A 532 53.30 -22.41 -29.57
N LYS A 533 52.98 -21.12 -29.50
CA LYS A 533 53.34 -20.16 -30.54
C LYS A 533 54.85 -20.01 -30.68
N LEU A 534 55.59 -19.90 -29.57
CA LEU A 534 57.06 -19.87 -29.59
C LEU A 534 57.63 -21.18 -30.17
N ASP A 535 57.14 -22.33 -29.72
CA ASP A 535 57.58 -23.64 -30.23
C ASP A 535 57.30 -23.79 -31.74
N LEU A 536 56.17 -23.24 -32.22
CA LEU A 536 55.82 -23.19 -33.64
C LEU A 536 56.78 -22.27 -34.42
N GLU A 537 57.04 -21.06 -33.93
CA GLU A 537 57.98 -20.11 -34.54
C GLU A 537 59.39 -20.72 -34.65
N ASP A 538 59.83 -21.48 -33.65
CA ASP A 538 61.12 -22.18 -33.69
C ASP A 538 61.11 -23.35 -34.70
N SER A 539 60.03 -24.14 -34.74
CA SER A 539 59.86 -25.20 -35.74
C SER A 539 59.81 -24.64 -37.17
N GLU A 540 59.20 -23.47 -37.38
CA GLU A 540 59.17 -22.78 -38.67
C GLU A 540 60.58 -22.31 -39.10
N LYS A 541 61.40 -21.82 -38.15
CA LYS A 541 62.81 -21.48 -38.41
C LYS A 541 63.60 -22.73 -38.79
N GLU A 542 63.41 -23.85 -38.10
CA GLU A 542 64.05 -25.13 -38.42
C GLU A 542 63.63 -25.63 -39.81
N LEU A 543 62.34 -25.61 -40.14
CA LEU A 543 61.83 -25.97 -41.45
C LEU A 543 62.43 -25.10 -42.57
N LYS A 544 62.56 -23.78 -42.33
CA LYS A 544 63.17 -22.86 -43.28
C LYS A 544 64.66 -23.17 -43.49
N TRP A 545 65.39 -23.48 -42.43
CA TRP A 545 66.79 -23.90 -42.50
C TRP A 545 66.92 -25.22 -43.28
N LEU A 546 66.15 -26.25 -42.92
CA LEU A 546 66.14 -27.54 -43.62
C LEU A 546 65.84 -27.38 -45.11
N ARG A 547 64.88 -26.53 -45.47
CA ARG A 547 64.58 -26.22 -46.88
C ARG A 547 65.76 -25.59 -47.60
N SER A 548 66.45 -24.62 -46.97
CA SER A 548 67.66 -24.02 -47.56
C SER A 548 68.79 -25.05 -47.73
N THR A 549 68.91 -26.00 -46.81
CA THR A 549 69.86 -27.13 -46.93
C THR A 549 69.48 -28.07 -48.07
N VAL A 550 68.20 -28.41 -48.23
CA VAL A 550 67.71 -29.20 -49.36
C VAL A 550 67.98 -28.47 -50.69
N ASP A 551 67.66 -27.18 -50.81
CA ASP A 551 67.92 -26.39 -52.02
C ASP A 551 69.43 -26.38 -52.38
N SER A 552 70.30 -26.38 -51.37
CA SER A 552 71.76 -26.48 -51.57
C SER A 552 72.15 -27.85 -52.10
N PHE A 553 71.63 -28.94 -51.50
CA PHE A 553 71.89 -30.30 -51.97
C PHE A 553 71.30 -30.57 -53.34
N GLU A 554 70.14 -30.02 -53.68
CA GLU A 554 69.55 -30.11 -55.02
C GLU A 554 70.47 -29.45 -56.05
N LYS A 555 71.02 -28.27 -55.78
CA LYS A 555 72.01 -27.62 -56.66
C LYS A 555 73.28 -28.45 -56.81
N GLU A 556 73.79 -29.03 -55.72
CA GLU A 556 74.94 -29.93 -55.78
C GLU A 556 74.62 -31.19 -56.59
N TYR A 557 73.42 -31.75 -56.43
CA TYR A 557 72.94 -32.90 -57.20
C TYR A 557 72.85 -32.57 -58.69
N GLU A 558 72.23 -31.46 -59.07
CA GLU A 558 72.16 -30.99 -60.47
C GLU A 558 73.56 -30.77 -61.06
N GLN A 559 74.49 -30.22 -60.29
CA GLN A 559 75.88 -30.07 -60.72
C GLN A 559 76.56 -31.42 -60.92
N ASN A 560 76.34 -32.37 -60.02
CA ASN A 560 76.88 -33.72 -60.16
C ASN A 560 76.25 -34.47 -61.34
N GLU A 561 74.96 -34.30 -61.59
CA GLU A 561 74.27 -34.86 -62.75
C GLU A 561 74.86 -34.33 -64.06
N LYS A 562 75.11 -33.01 -64.15
CA LYS A 562 75.83 -32.40 -65.29
C LYS A 562 77.22 -33.00 -65.47
N LYS A 563 78.01 -33.10 -64.40
CA LYS A 563 79.33 -33.75 -64.44
C LYS A 563 79.24 -35.21 -64.91
N ILE A 564 78.25 -35.97 -64.45
CA ILE A 564 78.03 -37.35 -64.90
C ILE A 564 77.71 -37.39 -66.39
N LEU A 565 76.87 -36.48 -66.89
CA LEU A 565 76.58 -36.37 -68.33
C LEU A 565 77.85 -36.02 -69.13
N ASP A 566 78.64 -35.05 -68.67
CA ASP A 566 79.89 -34.65 -69.32
C ASP A 566 80.87 -35.84 -69.39
N ILE A 567 81.05 -36.57 -68.27
CA ILE A 567 81.88 -37.78 -68.21
C ILE A 567 81.34 -38.87 -69.15
N ARG A 568 80.02 -39.05 -69.25
CA ARG A 568 79.43 -40.01 -70.20
C ARG A 568 79.70 -39.61 -71.64
N MET A 569 79.60 -38.31 -71.96
CA MET A 569 79.92 -37.80 -73.30
C MET A 569 81.41 -37.95 -73.62
N GLU A 570 82.29 -37.69 -72.65
CA GLU A 570 83.73 -37.97 -72.77
C GLU A 570 83.99 -39.44 -73.02
N LEU A 571 83.40 -40.32 -72.22
CA LEU A 571 83.53 -41.77 -72.39
C LEU A 571 83.04 -42.23 -73.77
N GLU A 572 81.95 -41.66 -74.28
CA GLU A 572 81.43 -41.99 -75.60
C GLU A 572 82.34 -41.47 -76.72
N ARG A 573 82.94 -40.27 -76.55
CA ARG A 573 83.98 -39.79 -77.48
C ARG A 573 85.18 -40.72 -77.50
N GLU A 574 85.70 -41.09 -76.33
CA GLU A 574 86.81 -42.04 -76.20
C GLU A 574 86.48 -43.41 -76.79
N ARG A 575 85.23 -43.89 -76.65
CA ARG A 575 84.77 -45.14 -77.29
C ARG A 575 84.74 -45.04 -78.80
N ASN A 576 84.19 -43.96 -79.35
CA ASN A 576 84.16 -43.72 -80.79
C ASN A 576 85.58 -43.59 -81.36
N GLU A 577 86.47 -42.93 -80.62
CA GLU A 577 87.87 -42.79 -80.99
C GLU A 577 88.60 -44.14 -80.93
N ARG A 578 88.32 -44.96 -79.91
CA ARG A 578 88.79 -46.35 -79.85
C ARG A 578 88.25 -47.19 -81.00
N GLU A 579 86.96 -47.11 -81.33
CA GLU A 579 86.38 -47.83 -82.47
C GLU A 579 87.02 -47.41 -83.80
N LYS A 580 87.30 -46.11 -83.96
CA LYS A 580 88.03 -45.60 -85.12
C LYS A 580 89.44 -46.16 -85.19
N LEU A 581 90.18 -46.13 -84.08
CA LEU A 581 91.53 -46.70 -83.98
C LEU A 581 91.54 -48.23 -84.16
N GLU A 582 90.51 -48.93 -83.66
CA GLU A 582 90.30 -50.37 -83.90
C GLU A 582 89.98 -50.65 -85.37
N GLY A 583 89.20 -49.79 -86.02
CA GLY A 583 88.94 -49.81 -87.46
C GLY A 583 90.23 -49.64 -88.27
N GLU A 584 91.03 -48.62 -87.96
CA GLU A 584 92.35 -48.38 -88.55
C GLU A 584 93.29 -49.59 -88.30
N LEU A 585 93.26 -50.18 -87.10
CA LEU A 585 94.02 -51.40 -86.78
C LEU A 585 93.55 -52.61 -87.60
N THR A 586 92.24 -52.77 -87.83
CA THR A 586 91.72 -53.84 -88.69
C THR A 586 92.06 -53.65 -90.15
N GLU A 587 92.05 -52.41 -90.67
CA GLU A 587 92.56 -52.11 -92.02
C GLU A 587 94.04 -52.48 -92.14
N VAL A 588 94.89 -52.05 -91.19
CA VAL A 588 96.31 -52.41 -91.18
C VAL A 588 96.51 -53.93 -91.04
N LYS A 589 95.71 -54.62 -90.23
CA LYS A 589 95.75 -56.09 -90.13
C LYS A 589 95.33 -56.77 -91.44
N ASN A 590 94.36 -56.23 -92.16
CA ASN A 590 93.92 -56.76 -93.45
C ASN A 590 94.98 -56.49 -94.54
N GLU A 591 95.61 -55.31 -94.55
CA GLU A 591 96.77 -55.02 -95.41
C GLU A 591 97.93 -55.97 -95.10
N VAL A 592 98.19 -56.26 -93.83
CA VAL A 592 99.21 -57.24 -93.43
C VAL A 592 98.81 -58.68 -93.82
N ALA A 593 97.53 -59.05 -93.74
CA ALA A 593 97.03 -60.37 -94.14
C ALA A 593 97.07 -60.58 -95.68
N GLU A 594 96.77 -59.55 -96.46
CA GLU A 594 96.93 -59.56 -97.92
C GLU A 594 98.40 -59.62 -98.35
N LEU A 595 99.30 -58.97 -97.61
CA LEU A 595 100.75 -58.99 -97.91
C LEU A 595 101.48 -60.26 -97.40
N SER A 596 100.87 -61.05 -96.51
CA SER A 596 101.52 -62.22 -95.88
C SER A 596 101.11 -63.59 -96.44
N SER A 597 100.22 -63.66 -97.43
CA SER A 597 99.77 -64.94 -98.03
C SER A 597 100.34 -65.29 -99.42
N GLU A 598 101.17 -64.43 -100.04
CA GLU A 598 101.78 -64.72 -101.35
C GLU A 598 103.32 -64.57 -101.45
N SER A 599 104.02 -64.25 -100.36
CA SER A 599 105.45 -63.85 -100.43
C SER A 599 106.45 -64.74 -99.66
N GLU A 600 106.03 -65.49 -98.64
CA GLU A 600 106.99 -66.18 -97.75
C GLU A 600 107.51 -67.52 -98.28
N GLU A 601 106.70 -68.33 -98.97
CA GLU A 601 107.12 -69.69 -99.36
C GLU A 601 107.98 -69.71 -100.64
N ALA A 602 107.81 -68.71 -101.52
CA ALA A 602 108.57 -68.61 -102.76
C ALA A 602 109.98 -67.99 -102.58
N ALA A 603 110.26 -67.31 -101.46
CA ALA A 603 111.55 -66.70 -101.18
C ALA A 603 112.53 -67.68 -100.48
N ILE A 604 112.01 -68.55 -99.62
CA ILE A 604 112.84 -69.47 -98.83
C ILE A 604 113.41 -70.61 -99.70
N GLN A 605 112.67 -71.11 -100.69
CA GLN A 605 113.16 -72.17 -101.58
C GLN A 605 114.23 -71.67 -102.57
N ARG A 606 114.10 -70.44 -103.08
CA ARG A 606 115.06 -69.82 -104.03
C ARG A 606 116.44 -69.59 -103.40
N LEU A 607 116.48 -69.16 -102.13
CA LEU A 607 117.75 -68.94 -101.41
C LEU A 607 118.50 -70.25 -101.08
N GLN A 608 117.80 -71.39 -100.98
CA GLN A 608 118.45 -72.69 -100.77
C GLN A 608 119.05 -73.29 -102.05
N ASP A 609 118.48 -73.00 -103.21
CA ASP A 609 118.97 -73.48 -104.50
C ASP A 609 120.18 -72.67 -105.01
N GLU A 610 120.20 -71.34 -104.83
CA GLU A 610 121.35 -70.49 -105.22
C GLU A 610 122.63 -70.79 -104.42
N ILE A 611 122.52 -71.17 -103.15
CA ILE A 611 123.67 -71.56 -102.32
C ILE A 611 124.31 -72.87 -102.79
N LYS A 612 123.51 -73.80 -103.34
CA LYS A 612 124.02 -75.06 -103.91
C LYS A 612 124.79 -74.83 -105.21
N GLU A 613 124.31 -73.91 -106.05
CA GLU A 613 124.88 -73.63 -107.37
C GLU A 613 126.22 -72.89 -107.28
N CYS A 614 126.36 -71.94 -106.35
CA CYS A 614 127.62 -71.22 -106.11
C CYS A 614 128.76 -72.11 -105.62
N LYS A 615 128.47 -73.17 -104.86
CA LYS A 615 129.49 -74.15 -104.39
C LYS A 615 129.98 -75.10 -105.49
N ALA A 616 129.25 -75.24 -106.59
CA ALA A 616 129.62 -76.13 -107.69
C ALA A 616 130.68 -75.50 -108.64
N ILE A 617 130.63 -74.18 -108.85
CA ILE A 617 131.49 -73.46 -109.81
C ILE A 617 132.97 -73.43 -109.38
N LEU A 618 133.24 -73.53 -108.09
CA LEU A 618 134.58 -73.45 -107.51
C LEU A 618 135.39 -74.75 -107.64
N LYS A 619 134.79 -75.85 -108.12
CA LYS A 619 135.47 -77.15 -108.25
C LYS A 619 136.21 -77.30 -109.59
N CYS A 620 137.35 -78.00 -109.57
CA CYS A 620 138.24 -78.27 -110.70
C CYS A 620 137.53 -79.11 -111.77
N GLY A 621 137.50 -78.65 -113.02
CA GLY A 621 136.79 -79.33 -114.13
C GLY A 621 137.39 -80.67 -114.60
N VAL A 622 138.48 -81.15 -113.98
CA VAL A 622 139.09 -82.46 -114.27
C VAL A 622 138.68 -83.52 -113.25
N CYS A 623 138.46 -83.12 -111.99
CA CYS A 623 138.09 -84.06 -110.92
C CYS A 623 136.73 -83.78 -110.27
N PHE A 624 136.13 -82.62 -110.54
CA PHE A 624 134.84 -82.15 -110.00
C PHE A 624 134.72 -82.16 -108.48
N ASP A 625 135.86 -82.18 -107.79
CA ASP A 625 135.93 -82.39 -106.35
C ASP A 625 136.78 -81.32 -105.67
N ARG A 626 138.04 -81.20 -106.08
CA ARG A 626 139.00 -80.24 -105.49
C ARG A 626 138.81 -78.82 -106.03
N PRO A 627 139.08 -77.78 -105.22
CA PRO A 627 139.04 -76.39 -105.69
C PRO A 627 140.11 -76.14 -106.75
N LYS A 628 139.93 -75.06 -107.52
CA LYS A 628 140.90 -74.62 -108.53
C LYS A 628 142.05 -73.89 -107.83
N GLU A 629 143.29 -74.33 -108.04
CA GLU A 629 144.50 -73.87 -107.31
C GLU A 629 145.64 -73.45 -108.23
N VAL A 630 145.62 -73.89 -109.50
CA VAL A 630 146.67 -73.60 -110.47
C VAL A 630 146.08 -73.12 -111.77
N VAL A 631 146.79 -72.21 -112.45
CA VAL A 631 146.44 -71.68 -113.76
C VAL A 631 147.53 -72.03 -114.77
N ILE A 632 147.11 -72.42 -115.97
CA ILE A 632 148.03 -72.54 -117.12
C ILE A 632 148.12 -71.19 -117.80
N THR A 633 149.22 -70.48 -117.63
CA THR A 633 149.39 -69.06 -118.04
C THR A 633 149.28 -68.83 -119.55
N LYS A 634 149.43 -69.87 -120.37
CA LYS A 634 149.24 -69.77 -121.83
C LYS A 634 147.78 -69.73 -122.29
N CYS A 635 146.85 -70.22 -121.48
CA CYS A 635 145.42 -70.26 -121.83
C CYS A 635 144.48 -69.82 -120.70
N PHE A 636 145.04 -69.40 -119.57
CA PHE A 636 144.33 -68.90 -118.38
C PHE A 636 143.25 -69.85 -117.80
N HIS A 637 143.26 -71.13 -118.16
CA HIS A 637 142.36 -72.12 -117.55
C HIS A 637 142.87 -72.57 -116.18
N LEU A 638 141.96 -72.62 -115.19
CA LEU A 638 142.25 -72.98 -113.81
C LEU A 638 141.81 -74.40 -113.46
N PHE A 639 142.66 -75.12 -112.73
CA PHE A 639 142.47 -76.50 -112.30
C PHE A 639 143.09 -76.71 -110.91
N CYS A 640 142.89 -77.87 -110.28
CA CYS A 640 143.62 -78.21 -109.05
C CYS A 640 145.06 -78.64 -109.39
N SER A 641 146.01 -78.32 -108.51
CA SER A 641 147.44 -78.60 -108.70
C SER A 641 147.72 -80.07 -109.08
N PRO A 642 147.12 -81.08 -108.40
CA PRO A 642 147.42 -82.49 -108.68
C PRO A 642 147.07 -82.94 -110.10
N CYS A 643 146.01 -82.37 -110.70
CA CYS A 643 145.55 -82.77 -112.03
C CYS A 643 146.49 -82.27 -113.13
N ILE A 644 147.07 -81.09 -112.96
CA ILE A 644 148.01 -80.53 -113.93
C ILE A 644 149.41 -81.12 -113.74
N GLN A 645 149.84 -81.35 -112.49
CA GLN A 645 151.10 -82.04 -112.18
C GLN A 645 151.15 -83.42 -112.88
N ARG A 646 150.06 -84.20 -112.77
CA ARG A 646 149.98 -85.53 -113.37
C ARG A 646 150.09 -85.51 -114.90
N ASN A 647 149.48 -84.53 -115.57
CA ASN A 647 149.59 -84.38 -117.02
C ASN A 647 151.03 -84.03 -117.47
N LEU A 648 151.75 -83.25 -116.68
CA LEU A 648 153.16 -82.93 -116.94
C LEU A 648 154.05 -84.16 -116.79
N GLU A 649 153.81 -84.98 -115.75
CA GLU A 649 154.56 -86.23 -115.50
C GLU A 649 154.40 -87.25 -116.63
N ILE A 650 153.19 -87.45 -117.15
CA ILE A 650 152.92 -88.36 -118.28
C ILE A 650 153.28 -87.76 -119.66
N ARG A 651 153.95 -86.60 -119.68
CA ARG A 651 154.38 -85.87 -120.88
C ARG A 651 153.21 -85.47 -121.81
N HIS A 652 151.98 -85.46 -121.30
CA HIS A 652 150.80 -85.01 -122.05
C HIS A 652 150.68 -83.48 -121.93
N ARG A 653 151.59 -82.80 -122.63
CA ARG A 653 151.79 -81.34 -122.63
C ARG A 653 150.70 -80.58 -123.39
N LYS A 654 149.43 -80.87 -123.12
CA LYS A 654 148.24 -80.19 -123.66
C LYS A 654 147.25 -79.88 -122.54
N CYS A 655 146.72 -78.65 -122.51
CA CYS A 655 145.75 -78.21 -121.52
C CYS A 655 144.48 -79.07 -121.55
N PRO A 656 143.94 -79.55 -120.41
CA PRO A 656 142.69 -80.31 -120.37
C PRO A 656 141.47 -79.54 -120.86
N GLY A 657 141.46 -78.21 -120.68
CA GLY A 657 140.33 -77.37 -121.06
C GLY A 657 140.28 -77.03 -122.54
N CYS A 658 141.43 -76.74 -123.15
CA CYS A 658 141.48 -76.21 -124.53
C CYS A 658 142.50 -76.87 -125.45
N GLY A 659 143.28 -77.84 -124.97
CA GLY A 659 144.26 -78.57 -125.78
C GLY A 659 145.56 -77.81 -126.10
N SER A 660 145.68 -76.54 -125.67
CA SER A 660 146.88 -75.73 -125.94
C SER A 660 148.13 -76.34 -125.30
N PRO A 661 149.26 -76.37 -126.02
CA PRO A 661 150.48 -76.96 -125.51
C PRO A 661 151.09 -76.11 -124.38
N PHE A 662 151.45 -76.75 -123.26
CA PHE A 662 152.02 -76.09 -122.08
C PHE A 662 153.17 -76.91 -121.49
N GLY A 663 154.18 -76.23 -120.93
CA GLY A 663 155.28 -76.82 -120.19
C GLY A 663 155.20 -76.54 -118.68
N GLN A 664 156.13 -77.10 -117.91
CA GLN A 664 156.23 -76.87 -116.46
C GLN A 664 156.29 -75.37 -116.12
N ASN A 665 157.01 -74.59 -116.94
CA ASN A 665 157.18 -73.15 -116.76
C ASN A 665 155.90 -72.33 -117.01
N ASP A 666 154.86 -72.97 -117.58
CA ASP A 666 153.59 -72.34 -117.94
C ASP A 666 152.49 -72.58 -116.87
N VAL A 667 152.82 -73.20 -115.73
CA VAL A 667 151.89 -73.44 -114.62
C VAL A 667 152.25 -72.54 -113.44
N ARG A 668 151.27 -71.80 -112.92
CA ARG A 668 151.42 -70.96 -111.72
C ARG A 668 150.29 -71.23 -110.73
N GLU A 669 150.58 -71.11 -109.45
CA GLU A 669 149.59 -71.20 -108.38
C GLU A 669 148.72 -69.94 -108.30
N VAL A 670 147.46 -70.12 -107.92
CA VAL A 670 146.43 -69.08 -107.73
C VAL A 670 145.64 -69.44 -106.47
N ASN A 671 145.56 -68.51 -105.51
CA ASN A 671 144.66 -68.64 -104.37
C ASN A 671 143.31 -67.98 -104.71
N ILE A 672 142.20 -68.73 -104.55
CA ILE A 672 140.82 -68.28 -104.80
C ILE A 672 140.04 -68.27 -103.48
#